data_AF-A0A8H7UCG4-F1
#
_entry.id   AF-A0A8H7UCG4-F1
#
_cell.length_a   1.000
_cell.length_b   1.000
_cell.length_c   1.000
_cell.angle_alpha   90.00
_cell.angle_beta   90.00
_cell.angle_gamma   90.00
#
_symmetry.space_group_name_H-M   'P 1'
#
loop_
_entity.id
_entity.type
_entity.pdbx_description
1 polymer ?
#
loop_
_entity_poly.entity_id
_entity_poly.type
_entity_poly.pdbx_seq_one_letter_code
_entity_poly.pdbx_strand_id
1 'polypeptide(L)'
;MASKKLVIEYVKQVEETPELRRSKKSDVLSMHYTGFFEKSNKKFDSSRDRKQPFEFMLGAGEVIKGWDEGLQDMAIGEQRKLTIPPDMAYGVYGVGPIPGNATLVFDVELLDIKEKRSHDASALMLPLLLLVALIGGLFYINFIGGTTKTARLPDQSTESRAIGTLQIMGRPKPTKPPKKEKASKKQAEPSTFEDFMEEGVELEEKGERYGDGEKSQRFYERAAEMYGKAHALNKKDSDCLYNWGRVLFVLLQFLPKRVDPMTKLKLIDSSIDKFRRALALESKNADAMFNLGQALNTRAETVQEVDEIEDGYNQAAIAVQEAISILEEAYTLQENELTPQLQDLSINEPEHQHQHEHEHQHDHDHDHDHDHPQGQDTESGSASTGDPSTTVTEVIPTTAYTLIDTLVATANAQSTMGSMLANYEKSLDLFNSAKDKLHQAEQWLGKASRENEKDYQQAVIQIALQRAQVLSLLADRTMTADGQVDDKSYTLALEQLDFVTSKVDPRHCEAMCDRGDLLSQYAQAKQQSYLRSGRKLDGDASGKEVWQLFSQASKSFQGGLEIEPKNSSILRKLGDLSLIRAQLPLTVAEKNKQQLLKNGEFYYKQVLESDKQDIYGAWLGWAASAWALGNWCADAGKRTEADKIIKMWMKRGGDVDVVQGAYEENDCFPKQFVDWVMVTYFDDEEEDDDDDSE
;
A
#
# COMPACT_ATOMS: atom_id res chain seq x y z
N MET A 1 22.22 -27.55 -2.60
CA MET A 1 23.24 -27.52 -1.52
C MET A 1 22.54 -27.78 -0.20
N ALA A 2 23.09 -28.57 0.71
CA ALA A 2 22.47 -28.79 2.02
C ALA A 2 22.42 -27.46 2.80
N SER A 3 21.24 -27.07 3.30
CA SER A 3 21.12 -25.87 4.14
C SER A 3 21.99 -26.05 5.39
N LYS A 4 22.90 -25.10 5.64
CA LYS A 4 23.67 -25.07 6.90
C LYS A 4 22.64 -24.95 8.03
N LYS A 5 22.79 -25.69 9.12
CA LYS A 5 21.90 -25.60 10.28
C LYS A 5 22.39 -24.53 11.27
N LEU A 6 21.48 -24.01 12.10
CA LEU A 6 21.82 -23.18 13.26
C LEU A 6 22.86 -23.89 14.15
N VAL A 7 23.92 -23.18 14.51
CA VAL A 7 24.94 -23.67 15.46
C VAL A 7 24.89 -22.82 16.73
N ILE A 8 24.76 -23.49 17.87
CA ILE A 8 24.71 -22.87 19.20
C ILE A 8 25.96 -23.28 19.96
N GLU A 9 26.83 -22.30 20.24
CA GLU A 9 28.02 -22.49 21.06
C GLU A 9 27.79 -21.85 22.44
N TYR A 10 28.04 -22.60 23.51
CA TYR A 10 27.90 -22.10 24.88
C TYR A 10 29.22 -21.45 25.32
N VAL A 11 29.25 -20.12 25.38
CA VAL A 11 30.45 -19.33 25.71
C VAL A 11 30.65 -19.25 27.23
N LYS A 12 29.57 -19.06 27.96
CA LYS A 12 29.57 -19.05 29.44
C LYS A 12 28.30 -19.72 29.92
N GLN A 13 28.46 -20.85 30.61
CA GLN A 13 27.36 -21.55 31.26
C GLN A 13 27.22 -21.09 32.71
N VAL A 14 26.00 -21.17 33.24
CA VAL A 14 25.68 -20.88 34.63
C VAL A 14 25.56 -22.20 35.38
N GLU A 15 26.06 -22.25 36.62
CA GLU A 15 25.98 -23.44 37.46
C GLU A 15 24.52 -23.82 37.74
N GLU A 16 24.20 -25.12 37.64
CA GLU A 16 22.84 -25.59 37.88
C GLU A 16 22.50 -25.53 39.37
N THR A 17 21.50 -24.72 39.71
CA THR A 17 20.89 -24.66 41.05
C THR A 17 19.40 -24.97 40.95
N PRO A 18 18.76 -25.47 42.02
CA PRO A 18 17.32 -25.76 42.01
C PRO A 18 16.42 -24.55 41.69
N GLU A 19 16.93 -23.34 41.86
CA GLU A 19 16.21 -22.07 41.64
C GLU A 19 16.50 -21.44 40.26
N LEU A 20 17.35 -22.07 39.44
CA LEU A 20 17.76 -21.52 38.15
C LEU A 20 16.59 -21.49 37.15
N ARG A 21 16.11 -20.28 36.83
CA ARG A 21 15.12 -20.07 35.77
C ARG A 21 15.79 -20.05 34.39
N ARG A 22 15.26 -20.87 33.47
CA ARG A 22 15.63 -20.87 32.05
C ARG A 22 14.56 -20.19 31.20
N SER A 23 14.98 -19.56 30.11
CA SER A 23 14.09 -18.95 29.13
C SER A 23 13.22 -19.99 28.43
N LYS A 24 11.93 -19.67 28.29
CA LYS A 24 10.98 -20.46 27.50
C LYS A 24 10.17 -19.55 26.58
N LYS A 25 9.46 -20.15 25.61
CA LYS A 25 8.54 -19.42 24.75
C LYS A 25 7.58 -18.55 25.58
N SER A 26 7.26 -17.36 25.06
CA SER A 26 6.48 -16.29 25.70
C SER A 26 7.14 -15.55 26.87
N ASP A 27 8.37 -15.90 27.28
CA ASP A 27 9.13 -15.05 28.20
C ASP A 27 9.60 -13.78 27.48
N VAL A 28 9.59 -12.65 28.18
CA VAL A 28 10.23 -11.41 27.72
C VAL A 28 11.68 -11.43 28.17
N LEU A 29 12.61 -11.53 27.22
CA LEU A 29 14.04 -11.57 27.49
C LEU A 29 14.62 -10.18 27.38
N SER A 30 15.46 -9.78 28.34
CA SER A 30 16.33 -8.61 28.22
C SER A 30 17.76 -9.10 28.03
N MET A 31 18.42 -8.69 26.95
CA MET A 31 19.76 -9.20 26.62
C MET A 31 20.71 -8.19 26.00
N HIS A 32 22.00 -8.48 26.18
CA HIS A 32 23.04 -7.87 25.37
C HIS A 32 23.39 -8.75 24.18
N TYR A 33 23.68 -8.13 23.04
CA TYR A 33 24.17 -8.84 21.87
C TYR A 33 25.19 -8.01 21.07
N THR A 34 25.99 -8.70 20.28
CA THR A 34 26.77 -8.11 19.19
C THR A 34 26.71 -9.03 17.98
N GLY A 35 26.34 -8.48 16.83
CA GLY A 35 26.18 -9.19 15.56
C GLY A 35 27.35 -8.94 14.60
N PHE A 36 27.84 -10.02 13.98
CA PHE A 36 28.96 -10.04 13.04
C PHE A 36 28.62 -10.82 11.76
N PHE A 37 29.22 -10.43 10.64
CA PHE A 37 29.18 -11.24 9.42
C PHE A 37 30.12 -12.44 9.54
N GLU A 38 29.65 -13.67 9.31
CA GLU A 38 30.49 -14.90 9.39
C GLU A 38 31.76 -14.77 8.53
N LYS A 39 31.62 -14.26 7.30
CA LYS A 39 32.73 -14.22 6.31
C LYS A 39 33.82 -13.20 6.64
N SER A 40 33.47 -12.05 7.20
CA SER A 40 34.42 -10.93 7.40
C SER A 40 34.73 -10.65 8.86
N ASN A 41 34.01 -11.28 9.78
CA ASN A 41 34.01 -10.99 11.21
C ASN A 41 33.77 -9.50 11.55
N LYS A 42 33.17 -8.76 10.61
CA LYS A 42 32.88 -7.34 10.78
C LYS A 42 31.58 -7.20 11.57
N LYS A 43 31.65 -6.45 12.69
CA LYS A 43 30.50 -6.05 13.48
C LYS A 43 29.55 -5.20 12.65
N PHE A 44 28.26 -5.57 12.62
CA PHE A 44 27.21 -4.78 11.97
C PHE A 44 26.25 -4.13 12.96
N ASP A 45 26.09 -4.70 14.16
CA ASP A 45 25.20 -4.16 15.18
C ASP A 45 25.60 -4.62 16.60
N SER A 46 25.30 -3.81 17.62
CA SER A 46 25.51 -4.15 19.03
C SER A 46 24.60 -3.36 19.96
N SER A 47 23.93 -4.04 20.88
CA SER A 47 23.18 -3.36 21.95
C SER A 47 24.10 -2.73 23.00
N ARG A 48 25.35 -3.20 23.10
CA ARG A 48 26.36 -2.61 24.00
C ARG A 48 26.83 -1.24 23.51
N ASP A 49 26.97 -1.05 22.19
CA ASP A 49 27.31 0.25 21.60
C ASP A 49 26.23 1.31 21.89
N ARG A 50 24.97 0.88 21.96
CA ARG A 50 23.83 1.73 22.32
C ARG A 50 23.61 1.89 23.83
N LYS A 51 24.39 1.17 24.66
CA LYS A 51 24.25 1.14 26.13
C LYS A 51 22.84 0.82 26.63
N GLN A 52 22.06 0.08 25.83
CA GLN A 52 20.68 -0.27 26.16
C GLN A 52 20.44 -1.75 25.82
N PRO A 53 20.01 -2.59 26.79
CA PRO A 53 19.60 -3.96 26.51
C PRO A 53 18.47 -4.02 25.49
N PHE A 54 18.45 -5.09 24.71
CA PHE A 54 17.38 -5.34 23.76
C PHE A 54 16.35 -6.28 24.39
N GLU A 55 15.07 -5.91 24.26
CA GLU A 55 13.95 -6.61 24.87
C GLU A 55 12.99 -7.10 23.80
N PHE A 56 12.62 -8.38 23.88
CA PHE A 56 11.67 -9.02 22.98
C PHE A 56 11.04 -10.24 23.66
N MET A 57 9.92 -10.69 23.11
CA MET A 57 9.24 -11.92 23.54
C MET A 57 9.78 -13.13 22.77
N LEU A 58 10.34 -14.11 23.49
CA LEU A 58 10.93 -15.30 22.90
C LEU A 58 9.87 -16.20 22.24
N GLY A 59 10.10 -16.61 21.00
CA GLY A 59 9.19 -17.51 20.26
C GLY A 59 7.95 -16.80 19.70
N ALA A 60 7.88 -15.48 19.84
CA ALA A 60 6.80 -14.66 19.30
C ALA A 60 7.17 -14.05 17.94
N GLY A 61 8.26 -14.46 17.27
CA GLY A 61 8.64 -13.95 15.94
C GLY A 61 8.99 -12.46 15.90
N GLU A 62 9.22 -11.84 17.06
CA GLU A 62 9.67 -10.45 17.18
C GLU A 62 11.13 -10.27 16.75
N VAL A 63 11.87 -11.39 16.65
CA VAL A 63 13.27 -11.48 16.23
C VAL A 63 13.43 -12.52 15.11
N ILE A 64 14.63 -12.64 14.54
CA ILE A 64 14.94 -13.64 13.52
C ILE A 64 14.78 -15.07 14.06
N LYS A 65 14.41 -16.01 13.18
CA LYS A 65 14.14 -17.41 13.54
C LYS A 65 15.28 -18.08 14.30
N GLY A 66 16.54 -17.80 13.94
CA GLY A 66 17.71 -18.33 14.64
C GLY A 66 17.84 -17.86 16.08
N TRP A 67 17.28 -16.70 16.44
CA TRP A 67 17.19 -16.24 17.83
C TRP A 67 16.06 -16.94 18.58
N ASP A 68 14.87 -17.03 17.97
CA ASP A 68 13.73 -17.72 18.57
C ASP A 68 14.03 -19.20 18.87
N GLU A 69 14.85 -19.85 18.05
CA GLU A 69 15.32 -21.21 18.31
C GLU A 69 16.56 -21.25 19.22
N GLY A 70 17.56 -20.40 18.95
CA GLY A 70 18.87 -20.46 19.61
C GLY A 70 18.91 -19.98 21.07
N LEU A 71 17.87 -19.27 21.51
CA LEU A 71 17.80 -18.63 22.84
C LEU A 71 16.84 -19.32 23.81
N GLN A 72 16.29 -20.48 23.43
CA GLN A 72 15.54 -21.34 24.35
C GLN A 72 16.47 -22.00 25.37
N ASP A 73 15.95 -22.27 26.56
CA ASP A 73 16.67 -22.91 27.68
C ASP A 73 17.93 -22.17 28.17
N MET A 74 17.99 -20.86 27.94
CA MET A 74 19.10 -20.00 28.36
C MET A 74 18.85 -19.46 29.77
N ALA A 75 19.85 -19.55 30.64
CA ALA A 75 19.79 -19.02 32.00
C ALA A 75 20.25 -17.56 32.07
N ILE A 76 19.73 -16.79 33.04
CA ILE A 76 20.20 -15.43 33.30
C ILE A 76 21.70 -15.45 33.62
N GLY A 77 22.48 -14.64 32.92
CA GLY A 77 23.95 -14.57 33.01
C GLY A 77 24.69 -15.55 32.09
N GLU A 78 23.99 -16.42 31.37
CA GLU A 78 24.54 -17.30 30.34
C GLU A 78 24.96 -16.46 29.12
N GLN A 79 26.01 -16.91 28.42
CA GLN A 79 26.44 -16.33 27.15
C GLN A 79 26.53 -17.42 26.08
N ARG A 80 26.00 -17.13 24.89
CA ARG A 80 26.04 -18.01 23.73
C ARG A 80 26.60 -17.29 22.52
N LYS A 81 27.12 -18.06 21.58
CA LYS A 81 27.43 -17.63 20.23
C LYS A 81 26.57 -18.41 19.25
N LEU A 82 25.75 -17.70 18.49
CA LEU A 82 24.81 -18.28 17.52
C LEU A 82 25.33 -18.04 16.11
N THR A 83 25.63 -19.10 15.36
CA THR A 83 25.91 -18.99 13.92
C THR A 83 24.65 -19.35 13.15
N ILE A 84 24.03 -18.35 12.53
CA ILE A 84 22.68 -18.40 11.98
C ILE A 84 22.78 -18.39 10.45
N PRO A 85 22.33 -19.47 9.77
CA PRO A 85 22.29 -19.53 8.32
C PRO A 85 21.27 -18.53 7.73
N PRO A 86 21.37 -18.16 6.45
CA PRO A 86 20.54 -17.10 5.87
C PRO A 86 19.03 -17.36 5.98
N ASP A 87 18.59 -18.60 5.78
CA ASP A 87 17.18 -19.05 5.88
C ASP A 87 16.59 -18.93 7.29
N MET A 88 17.43 -18.79 8.32
CA MET A 88 17.02 -18.51 9.70
C MET A 88 17.40 -17.10 10.16
N ALA A 89 17.98 -16.29 9.28
CA ALA A 89 18.34 -14.88 9.47
C ALA A 89 17.47 -13.98 8.60
N TYR A 90 18.03 -13.33 7.57
CA TYR A 90 17.34 -12.37 6.70
C TYR A 90 17.20 -12.86 5.24
N GLY A 91 17.35 -14.17 5.02
CA GLY A 91 17.08 -14.82 3.74
C GLY A 91 17.93 -14.31 2.57
N VAL A 92 17.38 -14.48 1.37
CA VAL A 92 18.01 -14.10 0.09
C VAL A 92 18.07 -12.59 -0.09
N TYR A 93 17.19 -11.84 0.59
CA TYR A 93 17.02 -10.40 0.38
C TYR A 93 17.87 -9.54 1.32
N GLY A 94 18.17 -10.02 2.54
CA GLY A 94 18.94 -9.25 3.53
C GLY A 94 18.12 -8.13 4.19
N VAL A 95 18.75 -7.30 5.01
CA VAL A 95 18.12 -6.12 5.64
C VAL A 95 19.14 -5.05 5.97
N GLY A 96 18.86 -3.78 5.65
CA GLY A 96 19.74 -2.66 5.99
C GLY A 96 21.21 -2.90 5.56
N PRO A 97 22.19 -2.90 6.49
CA PRO A 97 23.60 -3.16 6.18
C PRO A 97 23.92 -4.65 5.94
N ILE A 98 22.97 -5.56 6.17
CA ILE A 98 23.16 -7.02 6.07
C ILE A 98 22.78 -7.48 4.65
N PRO A 99 23.72 -7.99 3.85
CA PRO A 99 23.42 -8.43 2.50
C PRO A 99 22.59 -9.73 2.51
N GLY A 100 21.88 -9.96 1.41
CA GLY A 100 21.21 -11.23 1.15
C GLY A 100 22.14 -12.43 1.20
N ASN A 101 21.60 -13.59 1.58
CA ASN A 101 22.33 -14.84 1.76
C ASN A 101 23.49 -14.76 2.77
N ALA A 102 23.46 -13.81 3.71
CA ALA A 102 24.48 -13.68 4.75
C ALA A 102 24.25 -14.66 5.90
N THR A 103 25.27 -15.45 6.24
CA THR A 103 25.36 -16.12 7.54
C THR A 103 25.79 -15.11 8.59
N LEU A 104 25.09 -15.08 9.73
CA LEU A 104 25.36 -14.15 10.82
C LEU A 104 25.88 -14.88 12.04
N VAL A 105 26.75 -14.21 12.79
CA VAL A 105 27.25 -14.67 14.09
C VAL A 105 26.81 -13.69 15.15
N PHE A 106 26.14 -14.17 16.20
CA PHE A 106 25.71 -13.35 17.32
C PHE A 106 26.34 -13.82 18.62
N ASP A 107 27.05 -12.93 19.30
CA ASP A 107 27.42 -13.12 20.69
C ASP A 107 26.33 -12.52 21.56
N VAL A 108 25.68 -13.33 22.39
CA VAL A 108 24.51 -12.96 23.19
C VAL A 108 24.76 -13.21 24.68
N GLU A 109 24.18 -12.38 25.54
CA GLU A 109 24.20 -12.49 26.99
C GLU A 109 22.81 -12.20 27.54
N LEU A 110 22.19 -13.20 28.19
CA LEU A 110 20.87 -13.02 28.80
C LEU A 110 21.03 -12.29 30.13
N LEU A 111 20.39 -11.13 30.27
CA LEU A 111 20.50 -10.28 31.47
C LEU A 111 19.34 -10.48 32.42
N ASP A 112 18.14 -10.70 31.90
CA ASP A 112 16.93 -10.87 32.70
C ASP A 112 15.84 -11.62 31.92
N ILE A 113 14.98 -12.32 32.67
CA ILE A 113 13.74 -12.93 32.17
C ILE A 113 12.59 -12.22 32.87
N LYS A 114 12.04 -11.19 32.22
CA LYS A 114 11.03 -10.34 32.82
C LYS A 114 9.71 -11.09 33.00
N GLU A 115 9.12 -10.95 34.18
CA GLU A 115 7.73 -11.34 34.38
C GLU A 115 6.83 -10.36 33.64
N LYS A 116 5.81 -10.88 32.96
CA LYS A 116 4.78 -10.08 32.28
C LYS A 116 4.14 -9.19 33.35
N ARG A 117 4.47 -7.89 33.37
CA ARG A 117 3.78 -6.93 34.25
C ARG A 117 2.29 -6.98 33.91
N SER A 118 1.49 -7.59 34.77
CA SER A 118 0.07 -7.29 34.84
C SER A 118 -0.01 -5.80 35.15
N HIS A 119 -0.45 -5.01 34.17
CA HIS A 119 -0.64 -3.59 34.37
C HIS A 119 -1.81 -3.40 35.33
N ASP A 120 -1.51 -3.23 36.62
CA ASP A 120 -2.45 -2.59 37.54
C ASP A 120 -2.59 -1.14 37.09
N ALA A 121 -3.67 -0.87 36.35
CA ALA A 121 -4.02 0.42 35.76
C ALA A 121 -4.37 1.49 36.81
N SER A 122 -4.18 1.24 38.10
CA SER A 122 -4.55 2.13 39.20
C SER A 122 -3.44 3.12 39.58
N ALA A 123 -2.16 2.82 39.32
CA ALA A 123 -1.05 3.66 39.79
C ALA A 123 -0.59 4.76 38.79
N LEU A 124 -0.92 4.64 37.50
CA LEU A 124 -0.53 5.61 36.45
C LEU A 124 -1.59 6.66 36.14
N MET A 125 -2.83 6.49 36.64
CA MET A 125 -3.94 7.41 36.36
C MET A 125 -3.84 8.72 37.16
N LEU A 126 -3.27 8.72 38.37
CA LEU A 126 -3.20 9.91 39.21
C LEU A 126 -2.19 10.98 38.69
N PRO A 127 -0.97 10.61 38.22
CA PRO A 127 -0.05 11.57 37.63
C PRO A 127 -0.54 12.08 36.25
N LEU A 128 -1.24 11.24 35.47
CA LEU A 128 -1.73 11.61 34.14
C LEU A 128 -2.95 12.54 34.20
N LEU A 129 -3.86 12.35 35.17
CA LEU A 129 -4.95 13.29 35.43
C LEU A 129 -4.45 14.65 35.93
N LEU A 130 -3.39 14.68 36.75
CA LEU A 130 -2.72 15.92 37.14
C LEU A 130 -2.01 16.60 35.96
N LEU A 131 -1.43 15.83 35.03
CA LEU A 131 -0.80 16.36 33.82
C LEU A 131 -1.82 16.91 32.82
N VAL A 132 -2.97 16.25 32.66
CA VAL A 132 -4.10 16.72 31.81
C VAL A 132 -4.76 17.95 32.43
N ALA A 133 -4.85 18.06 33.75
CA ALA A 133 -5.32 19.27 34.43
C ALA A 133 -4.32 20.45 34.31
N LEU A 134 -3.01 20.18 34.36
CA LEU A 134 -1.96 21.20 34.18
C LEU A 134 -1.81 21.67 32.72
N ILE A 135 -2.01 20.78 31.74
CA ILE A 135 -1.97 21.14 30.31
C ILE A 135 -3.30 21.79 29.90
N GLY A 136 -4.45 21.31 30.38
CA GLY A 136 -5.77 21.91 30.11
C GLY A 136 -5.98 23.29 30.75
N GLY A 137 -5.35 23.55 31.91
CA GLY A 137 -5.40 24.85 32.58
C GLY A 137 -4.50 25.93 31.96
N LEU A 138 -3.52 25.56 31.12
CA LEU A 138 -2.59 26.51 30.47
C LEU A 138 -3.01 26.95 29.06
N PHE A 139 -4.09 26.39 28.50
CA PHE A 139 -4.63 26.81 27.20
C PHE A 139 -5.71 27.90 27.28
N TYR A 140 -6.16 28.31 28.48
CA TYR A 140 -7.13 29.40 28.64
C TYR A 140 -6.50 30.78 28.91
N ILE A 141 -5.18 30.89 29.00
CA ILE A 141 -4.48 32.17 29.12
C ILE A 141 -3.26 32.13 28.19
N ASN A 142 -3.46 32.46 26.91
CA ASN A 142 -2.51 33.18 26.04
C ASN A 142 -3.03 33.24 24.59
N PHE A 143 -4.10 34.01 24.37
CA PHE A 143 -4.44 34.55 23.05
C PHE A 143 -3.90 35.97 22.94
N ILE A 144 -2.57 36.18 22.93
CA ILE A 144 -1.92 37.39 22.39
C ILE A 144 -0.50 37.02 21.90
N GLY A 145 -0.28 37.05 20.58
CA GLY A 145 1.01 37.39 19.97
C GLY A 145 1.93 36.26 19.47
N GLY A 146 2.06 36.13 18.15
CA GLY A 146 3.35 36.14 17.46
C GLY A 146 4.23 34.87 17.38
N THR A 147 4.33 34.36 16.14
CA THR A 147 5.52 33.74 15.48
C THR A 147 5.98 32.30 15.83
N THR A 148 5.83 31.44 14.81
CA THR A 148 6.70 30.32 14.35
C THR A 148 7.38 29.40 15.38
N LYS A 149 6.97 28.13 15.38
CA LYS A 149 7.82 26.96 15.05
C LYS A 149 6.95 25.70 14.94
N THR A 150 6.96 25.09 13.77
CA THR A 150 6.23 23.86 13.40
C THR A 150 6.77 22.65 14.17
N ALA A 151 5.91 21.99 14.94
CA ALA A 151 6.15 20.64 15.45
C ALA A 151 5.77 19.62 14.36
N ARG A 152 6.69 18.69 14.07
CA ARG A 152 6.48 17.57 13.14
C ARG A 152 5.47 16.59 13.72
N LEU A 153 4.40 16.32 12.97
CA LEU A 153 3.55 15.14 13.10
C LEU A 153 4.23 13.94 12.42
N PRO A 154 3.95 12.70 12.85
CA PRO A 154 4.53 11.51 12.26
C PRO A 154 4.08 11.33 10.80
N ASP A 155 5.07 11.08 9.97
CA ASP A 155 5.04 10.84 8.53
C ASP A 155 4.35 9.51 8.24
N GLN A 156 3.20 9.56 7.53
CA GLN A 156 2.59 8.42 6.86
C GLN A 156 2.79 8.67 5.36
N SER A 157 3.93 8.24 4.83
CA SER A 157 4.25 8.22 3.41
C SER A 157 4.22 6.76 2.93
N THR A 158 3.10 6.39 2.32
CA THR A 158 2.92 5.11 1.64
C THR A 158 3.73 5.10 0.34
N GLU A 159 4.93 4.51 0.36
CA GLU A 159 5.59 4.05 -0.87
C GLU A 159 4.92 2.75 -1.35
N SER A 160 3.86 2.85 -2.15
CA SER A 160 3.49 1.78 -3.09
C SER A 160 2.66 2.39 -4.21
N ARG A 161 3.19 2.33 -5.44
CA ARG A 161 2.47 2.71 -6.65
C ARG A 161 2.49 1.53 -7.60
N ALA A 162 1.33 0.91 -7.78
CA ALA A 162 0.87 0.19 -8.98
C ALA A 162 -0.51 -0.48 -8.79
N ILE A 163 -1.14 -0.36 -7.61
CA ILE A 163 -2.57 -0.68 -7.44
C ILE A 163 -3.14 0.51 -6.70
N GLY A 164 -4.18 1.16 -7.24
CA GLY A 164 -4.91 2.23 -6.55
C GLY A 164 -5.21 1.78 -5.12
N THR A 165 -5.18 2.71 -4.16
CA THR A 165 -5.30 2.43 -2.72
C THR A 165 -6.31 1.31 -2.49
N LEU A 166 -5.84 0.09 -2.15
CA LEU A 166 -6.70 -1.09 -2.05
C LEU A 166 -7.71 -0.80 -0.94
N GLN A 167 -8.93 -0.42 -1.32
CA GLN A 167 -9.91 0.05 -0.38
C GLN A 167 -10.73 -1.13 0.07
N ILE A 168 -10.34 -1.72 1.18
CA ILE A 168 -10.92 -2.97 1.63
C ILE A 168 -11.93 -2.63 2.73
N MET A 169 -13.19 -3.01 2.54
CA MET A 169 -14.20 -2.76 3.58
C MET A 169 -13.79 -3.45 4.89
N GLY A 170 -13.88 -2.70 5.99
CA GLY A 170 -13.50 -3.14 7.33
C GLY A 170 -14.44 -4.21 7.88
N ARG A 171 -14.04 -4.88 8.96
CA ARG A 171 -14.94 -5.80 9.68
C ARG A 171 -15.97 -5.03 10.52
N PRO A 172 -17.18 -5.57 10.75
CA PRO A 172 -18.08 -5.11 11.81
C PRO A 172 -17.39 -5.15 13.18
N LYS A 173 -17.57 -4.12 14.02
CA LYS A 173 -16.99 -4.11 15.37
C LYS A 173 -17.82 -5.02 16.29
N PRO A 174 -17.25 -6.05 16.93
CA PRO A 174 -17.99 -6.80 17.94
C PRO A 174 -18.27 -5.89 19.15
N THR A 175 -19.51 -5.87 19.63
CA THR A 175 -19.85 -5.32 20.94
C THR A 175 -19.04 -6.05 22.00
N LYS A 176 -18.18 -5.34 22.74
CA LYS A 176 -17.44 -5.94 23.86
C LYS A 176 -18.44 -6.53 24.86
N PRO A 177 -18.40 -7.83 25.18
CA PRO A 177 -19.18 -8.35 26.30
C PRO A 177 -18.76 -7.63 27.59
N PRO A 178 -19.66 -7.47 28.57
CA PRO A 178 -19.33 -6.83 29.84
C PRO A 178 -18.09 -7.48 30.44
N LYS A 179 -17.13 -6.65 30.89
CA LYS A 179 -15.85 -7.10 31.47
C LYS A 179 -16.13 -8.14 32.55
N LYS A 180 -15.86 -9.42 32.25
CA LYS A 180 -15.63 -10.42 33.30
C LYS A 180 -14.30 -10.05 33.97
N GLU A 181 -14.33 -9.90 35.30
CA GLU A 181 -13.13 -9.69 36.11
C GLU A 181 -12.08 -10.77 35.76
N LYS A 182 -10.91 -10.33 35.28
CA LYS A 182 -9.84 -11.23 34.86
C LYS A 182 -9.11 -11.76 36.09
N ALA A 183 -9.47 -12.97 36.53
CA ALA A 183 -8.54 -13.82 37.25
C ALA A 183 -7.33 -14.13 36.34
N SER A 184 -6.11 -13.99 36.85
CA SER A 184 -4.86 -14.18 36.12
C SER A 184 -4.63 -15.65 35.72
N LYS A 185 -5.20 -16.08 34.59
CA LYS A 185 -4.73 -17.26 33.87
C LYS A 185 -3.64 -16.84 32.88
N LYS A 186 -2.49 -17.52 32.89
CA LYS A 186 -1.57 -17.57 31.75
C LYS A 186 -2.42 -17.75 30.48
N GLN A 187 -2.31 -16.85 29.50
CA GLN A 187 -2.94 -17.07 28.19
C GLN A 187 -2.45 -18.43 27.70
N ALA A 188 -3.36 -19.40 27.63
CA ALA A 188 -3.11 -20.64 26.94
C ALA A 188 -2.89 -20.31 25.46
N GLU A 189 -2.06 -21.09 24.77
CA GLU A 189 -2.01 -21.01 23.30
C GLU A 189 -3.45 -21.14 22.75
N PRO A 190 -3.82 -20.36 21.72
CA PRO A 190 -5.14 -20.43 21.12
C PRO A 190 -5.44 -21.88 20.72
N SER A 191 -6.61 -22.39 21.11
CA SER A 191 -6.94 -23.80 20.92
C SER A 191 -8.38 -24.04 20.48
N THR A 192 -9.26 -23.07 20.74
CA THR A 192 -10.66 -23.10 20.28
C THR A 192 -10.85 -22.24 19.03
N PHE A 193 -11.99 -22.41 18.37
CA PHE A 193 -12.36 -21.59 17.22
C PHE A 193 -12.36 -20.10 17.59
N GLU A 194 -12.98 -19.76 18.71
CA GLU A 194 -13.10 -18.41 19.22
C GLU A 194 -11.73 -17.79 19.57
N ASP A 195 -10.82 -18.58 20.17
CA ASP A 195 -9.46 -18.10 20.47
C ASP A 195 -8.71 -17.71 19.19
N PHE A 196 -8.78 -18.54 18.14
CA PHE A 196 -8.12 -18.25 16.87
C PHE A 196 -8.76 -17.06 16.16
N MET A 197 -10.08 -16.91 16.22
CA MET A 197 -10.77 -15.75 15.66
C MET A 197 -10.37 -14.46 16.38
N GLU A 198 -10.35 -14.45 17.72
CA GLU A 198 -9.96 -13.28 18.51
C GLU A 198 -8.49 -12.90 18.27
N GLU A 199 -7.58 -13.88 18.20
CA GLU A 199 -6.17 -13.63 17.93
C GLU A 199 -5.95 -13.11 16.50
N GLY A 200 -6.62 -13.68 15.50
CA GLY A 200 -6.58 -13.18 14.11
C GLY A 200 -7.00 -11.71 14.03
N VAL A 201 -8.12 -11.38 14.68
CA VAL A 201 -8.66 -10.02 14.81
C VAL A 201 -7.67 -9.06 15.48
N GLU A 202 -7.00 -9.49 16.56
CA GLU A 202 -6.00 -8.66 17.27
C GLU A 202 -4.75 -8.43 16.42
N LEU A 203 -4.32 -9.43 15.66
CA LEU A 203 -3.18 -9.34 14.75
C LEU A 203 -3.47 -8.38 13.60
N GLU A 204 -4.66 -8.41 13.02
CA GLU A 204 -5.06 -7.43 12.00
C GLU A 204 -5.00 -5.99 12.52
N GLU A 205 -5.58 -5.74 13.71
CA GLU A 205 -5.51 -4.40 14.31
C GLU A 205 -4.07 -3.95 14.56
N LYS A 206 -3.16 -4.89 14.89
CA LYS A 206 -1.72 -4.59 15.00
C LYS A 206 -1.17 -4.21 13.62
N GLY A 207 -1.47 -4.99 12.58
CA GLY A 207 -1.10 -4.70 11.20
C GLY A 207 -1.54 -3.29 10.77
N GLU A 208 -2.81 -2.97 10.99
CA GLU A 208 -3.40 -1.65 10.70
C GLU A 208 -2.69 -0.53 11.47
N ARG A 209 -2.38 -0.72 12.75
CA ARG A 209 -1.64 0.28 13.56
C ARG A 209 -0.23 0.55 13.08
N TYR A 210 0.46 -0.46 12.54
CA TYR A 210 1.79 -0.26 11.96
C TYR A 210 1.73 0.36 10.56
N GLY A 211 0.60 0.24 9.86
CA GLY A 211 0.36 0.85 8.54
C GLY A 211 1.07 0.10 7.42
N ASP A 212 2.40 0.24 7.35
CA ASP A 212 3.23 -0.26 6.25
C ASP A 212 4.46 -1.07 6.73
N GLY A 213 5.21 -1.58 5.75
CA GLY A 213 6.47 -2.27 5.95
C GLY A 213 6.36 -3.69 6.52
N GLU A 214 7.53 -4.31 6.70
CA GLU A 214 7.65 -5.73 7.04
C GLU A 214 6.97 -6.10 8.37
N LYS A 215 6.89 -5.14 9.32
CA LYS A 215 6.19 -5.38 10.59
C LYS A 215 4.70 -5.53 10.38
N SER A 216 4.09 -4.62 9.63
CA SER A 216 2.66 -4.69 9.33
C SER A 216 2.34 -5.97 8.54
N GLN A 217 3.15 -6.29 7.52
CA GLN A 217 3.06 -7.53 6.75
C GLN A 217 3.02 -8.77 7.64
N ARG A 218 4.00 -8.94 8.56
CA ARG A 218 4.08 -10.11 9.44
C ARG A 218 2.84 -10.28 10.33
N PHE A 219 2.20 -9.18 10.73
CA PHE A 219 0.96 -9.25 11.50
C PHE A 219 -0.19 -9.78 10.65
N TYR A 220 -0.34 -9.31 9.41
CA TYR A 220 -1.36 -9.84 8.49
C TYR A 220 -1.09 -11.30 8.11
N GLU A 221 0.15 -11.69 7.86
CA GLU A 221 0.50 -13.10 7.58
C GLU A 221 0.07 -14.03 8.72
N ARG A 222 0.30 -13.60 9.96
CA ARG A 222 -0.14 -14.35 11.14
C ARG A 222 -1.64 -14.33 11.33
N ALA A 223 -2.31 -13.22 11.03
CA ALA A 223 -3.77 -13.17 11.06
C ALA A 223 -4.37 -14.20 10.08
N ALA A 224 -3.83 -14.28 8.86
CA ALA A 224 -4.23 -15.31 7.90
C ALA A 224 -3.97 -16.73 8.40
N GLU A 225 -2.85 -16.97 9.11
CA GLU A 225 -2.58 -18.26 9.76
C GLU A 225 -3.64 -18.59 10.83
N MET A 226 -4.00 -17.62 11.67
CA MET A 226 -5.02 -17.80 12.72
C MET A 226 -6.38 -18.10 12.10
N TYR A 227 -6.79 -17.38 11.06
CA TYR A 227 -8.04 -17.68 10.35
C TYR A 227 -8.03 -19.05 9.68
N GLY A 228 -6.89 -19.48 9.14
CA GLY A 228 -6.74 -20.85 8.63
C GLY A 228 -6.96 -21.91 9.71
N LYS A 229 -6.46 -21.68 10.93
CA LYS A 229 -6.66 -22.57 12.09
C LYS A 229 -8.11 -22.53 12.60
N ALA A 230 -8.72 -21.35 12.69
CA ALA A 230 -10.13 -21.20 13.03
C ALA A 230 -11.02 -21.97 12.03
N HIS A 231 -10.80 -21.76 10.72
CA HIS A 231 -11.55 -22.44 9.67
C HIS A 231 -11.42 -23.97 9.72
N ALA A 232 -10.26 -24.49 10.14
CA ALA A 232 -10.07 -25.93 10.31
C ALA A 232 -10.98 -26.53 11.41
N LEU A 233 -11.34 -25.74 12.42
CA LEU A 233 -12.25 -26.11 13.50
C LEU A 233 -13.72 -25.89 13.13
N ASN A 234 -14.04 -24.81 12.43
CA ASN A 234 -15.39 -24.52 11.94
C ASN A 234 -15.38 -24.11 10.46
N LYS A 235 -15.69 -25.08 9.58
CA LYS A 235 -15.66 -24.87 8.12
C LYS A 235 -16.85 -24.11 7.56
N LYS A 236 -17.90 -23.88 8.36
CA LYS A 236 -19.18 -23.28 7.94
C LYS A 236 -19.36 -21.85 8.45
N ASP A 237 -18.33 -21.27 9.03
CA ASP A 237 -18.37 -19.89 9.50
C ASP A 237 -18.07 -18.91 8.36
N SER A 238 -19.05 -18.06 8.02
CA SER A 238 -18.95 -17.06 6.95
C SER A 238 -17.93 -15.98 7.30
N ASP A 239 -17.98 -15.45 8.52
CA ASP A 239 -17.12 -14.37 9.01
C ASP A 239 -15.64 -14.76 9.01
N CYS A 240 -15.33 -15.98 9.44
CA CYS A 240 -13.98 -16.53 9.37
C CYS A 240 -13.43 -16.54 7.93
N LEU A 241 -14.24 -17.00 6.97
CA LEU A 241 -13.85 -17.02 5.55
C LEU A 241 -13.71 -15.59 5.01
N TYR A 242 -14.65 -14.71 5.29
CA TYR A 242 -14.59 -13.31 4.89
C TYR A 242 -13.32 -12.62 5.40
N ASN A 243 -13.06 -12.70 6.72
CA ASN A 243 -11.87 -12.09 7.32
C ASN A 243 -10.58 -12.70 6.76
N TRP A 244 -10.56 -14.01 6.53
CA TRP A 244 -9.40 -14.65 5.90
C TRP A 244 -9.15 -14.13 4.48
N GLY A 245 -10.20 -14.08 3.65
CA GLY A 245 -10.12 -13.52 2.29
C GLY A 245 -9.62 -12.08 2.31
N ARG A 246 -10.16 -11.26 3.23
CA ARG A 246 -9.79 -9.87 3.43
C ARG A 246 -8.30 -9.71 3.71
N VAL A 247 -7.76 -10.45 4.68
CA VAL A 247 -6.33 -10.40 5.03
C VAL A 247 -5.44 -10.85 3.87
N LEU A 248 -5.84 -11.90 3.15
CA LEU A 248 -5.09 -12.35 1.97
C LEU A 248 -5.06 -11.26 0.89
N PHE A 249 -6.16 -10.52 0.71
CA PHE A 249 -6.24 -9.41 -0.23
C PHE A 249 -5.40 -8.22 0.24
N VAL A 250 -5.44 -7.86 1.53
CA VAL A 250 -4.54 -6.85 2.14
C VAL A 250 -3.07 -7.19 1.88
N LEU A 251 -2.68 -8.46 2.01
CA LEU A 251 -1.29 -8.89 1.84
C LEU A 251 -0.70 -8.60 0.44
N LEU A 252 -1.53 -8.35 -0.58
CA LEU A 252 -1.07 -7.94 -1.90
C LEU A 252 -0.25 -6.66 -1.86
N GLN A 253 -0.59 -5.71 -0.99
CA GLN A 253 0.11 -4.41 -0.90
C GLN A 253 1.53 -4.53 -0.31
N PHE A 254 1.83 -5.66 0.33
CA PHE A 254 3.14 -5.95 0.94
C PHE A 254 4.02 -6.83 0.05
N LEU A 255 3.52 -7.27 -1.11
CA LEU A 255 4.35 -8.01 -2.05
C LEU A 255 5.52 -7.12 -2.50
N PRO A 256 6.72 -7.69 -2.69
CA PRO A 256 7.84 -6.94 -3.22
C PRO A 256 7.48 -6.25 -4.55
N LYS A 257 8.06 -5.07 -4.81
CA LYS A 257 7.88 -4.32 -6.07
C LYS A 257 8.10 -5.17 -7.33
N ARG A 258 8.94 -6.20 -7.21
CA ARG A 258 9.18 -7.23 -8.23
C ARG A 258 8.80 -8.58 -7.67
N VAL A 259 7.53 -8.92 -7.79
CA VAL A 259 7.01 -10.24 -7.49
C VAL A 259 6.67 -10.91 -8.81
N ASP A 260 6.98 -12.19 -8.92
CA ASP A 260 6.51 -13.02 -10.03
C ASP A 260 4.97 -12.89 -10.13
N PRO A 261 4.41 -12.53 -11.31
CA PRO A 261 2.98 -12.33 -11.47
C PRO A 261 2.14 -13.54 -11.05
N MET A 262 2.66 -14.77 -11.25
CA MET A 262 1.98 -15.99 -10.81
C MET A 262 1.88 -16.11 -9.29
N THR A 263 2.84 -15.55 -8.55
CA THR A 263 2.80 -15.45 -7.09
C THR A 263 1.73 -14.46 -6.63
N LYS A 264 1.61 -13.31 -7.30
CA LYS A 264 0.54 -12.33 -7.08
C LYS A 264 -0.84 -12.95 -7.36
N LEU A 265 -1.00 -13.63 -8.50
CA LEU A 265 -2.24 -14.32 -8.88
C LEU A 265 -2.66 -15.39 -7.88
N LYS A 266 -1.73 -16.22 -7.37
CA LYS A 266 -2.04 -17.22 -6.34
C LYS A 266 -2.66 -16.61 -5.08
N LEU A 267 -2.15 -15.46 -4.65
CA LEU A 267 -2.67 -14.77 -3.47
C LEU A 267 -4.05 -14.17 -3.75
N ILE A 268 -4.24 -13.54 -4.92
CA ILE A 268 -5.53 -13.03 -5.38
C ILE A 268 -6.57 -14.16 -5.47
N ASP A 269 -6.25 -15.26 -6.15
CA ASP A 269 -7.13 -16.42 -6.31
C ASP A 269 -7.50 -17.04 -4.96
N SER A 270 -6.56 -17.09 -4.01
CA SER A 270 -6.84 -17.57 -2.66
C SER A 270 -7.84 -16.67 -1.93
N SER A 271 -7.75 -15.34 -2.09
CA SER A 271 -8.71 -14.39 -1.52
C SER A 271 -10.11 -14.54 -2.16
N ILE A 272 -10.17 -14.64 -3.49
CA ILE A 272 -11.41 -14.86 -4.26
C ILE A 272 -12.13 -16.14 -3.81
N ASP A 273 -11.38 -17.24 -3.64
CA ASP A 273 -11.93 -18.49 -3.10
C ASP A 273 -12.59 -18.27 -1.74
N LYS A 274 -11.96 -17.53 -0.83
CA LYS A 274 -12.54 -17.27 0.49
C LYS A 274 -13.80 -16.42 0.41
N PHE A 275 -13.80 -15.34 -0.38
CA PHE A 275 -14.99 -14.50 -0.53
C PHE A 275 -16.15 -15.25 -1.17
N ARG A 276 -15.91 -16.02 -2.24
CA ARG A 276 -16.96 -16.85 -2.86
C ARG A 276 -17.55 -17.86 -1.89
N ARG A 277 -16.71 -18.47 -1.04
CA ARG A 277 -17.17 -19.44 -0.03
C ARG A 277 -17.91 -18.77 1.13
N ALA A 278 -17.52 -17.56 1.53
CA ALA A 278 -18.28 -16.76 2.49
C ALA A 278 -19.67 -16.42 1.93
N LEU A 279 -19.75 -15.92 0.69
CA LEU A 279 -21.02 -15.61 0.03
C LEU A 279 -21.90 -16.83 -0.25
N ALA A 280 -21.32 -18.02 -0.40
CA ALA A 280 -22.08 -19.26 -0.47
C ALA A 280 -22.77 -19.64 0.85
N LEU A 281 -22.24 -19.17 1.98
CA LEU A 281 -22.83 -19.36 3.31
C LEU A 281 -23.78 -18.20 3.66
N GLU A 282 -23.42 -16.99 3.29
CA GLU A 282 -24.15 -15.76 3.55
C GLU A 282 -24.23 -14.89 2.29
N SER A 283 -25.24 -15.14 1.47
CA SER A 283 -25.40 -14.48 0.16
C SER A 283 -25.72 -12.99 0.22
N LYS A 284 -26.03 -12.43 1.40
CA LYS A 284 -26.43 -11.02 1.56
C LYS A 284 -25.40 -10.19 2.31
N ASN A 285 -24.12 -10.52 2.14
CA ASN A 285 -23.02 -9.80 2.76
C ASN A 285 -22.41 -8.82 1.72
N ALA A 286 -22.81 -7.55 1.81
CA ALA A 286 -22.39 -6.53 0.85
C ALA A 286 -20.87 -6.25 0.90
N ASP A 287 -20.24 -6.35 2.07
CA ASP A 287 -18.79 -6.15 2.22
C ASP A 287 -18.00 -7.28 1.53
N ALA A 288 -18.46 -8.52 1.66
CA ALA A 288 -17.89 -9.67 0.97
C ALA A 288 -18.07 -9.58 -0.56
N MET A 289 -19.22 -9.09 -1.03
CA MET A 289 -19.46 -8.81 -2.45
C MET A 289 -18.52 -7.72 -2.97
N PHE A 290 -18.40 -6.61 -2.25
CA PHE A 290 -17.53 -5.50 -2.61
C PHE A 290 -16.07 -5.94 -2.71
N ASN A 291 -15.56 -6.61 -1.67
CA ASN A 291 -14.16 -7.09 -1.66
C ASN A 291 -13.92 -8.18 -2.72
N LEU A 292 -14.91 -9.04 -3.02
CA LEU A 292 -14.82 -9.98 -4.15
C LEU A 292 -14.74 -9.25 -5.49
N GLY A 293 -15.57 -8.22 -5.69
CA GLY A 293 -15.54 -7.39 -6.89
C GLY A 293 -14.18 -6.74 -7.12
N GLN A 294 -13.57 -6.18 -6.07
CA GLN A 294 -12.21 -5.65 -6.16
C GLN A 294 -11.18 -6.73 -6.48
N ALA A 295 -11.21 -7.86 -5.79
CA ALA A 295 -10.25 -8.94 -6.01
C ALA A 295 -10.34 -9.49 -7.44
N LEU A 296 -11.55 -9.62 -8.00
CA LEU A 296 -11.77 -10.02 -9.39
C LEU A 296 -11.22 -8.99 -10.39
N ASN A 297 -11.42 -7.70 -10.14
CA ASN A 297 -10.86 -6.64 -11.00
C ASN A 297 -9.32 -6.63 -10.93
N THR A 298 -8.73 -6.70 -9.74
CA THR A 298 -7.26 -6.81 -9.56
C THR A 298 -6.69 -8.07 -10.20
N ARG A 299 -7.43 -9.18 -10.17
CA ARG A 299 -7.06 -10.41 -10.90
C ARG A 299 -6.98 -10.14 -12.39
N ALA A 300 -7.99 -9.48 -12.97
CA ALA A 300 -8.05 -9.20 -14.39
C ALA A 300 -6.94 -8.26 -14.87
N GLU A 301 -6.61 -7.22 -14.09
CA GLU A 301 -5.47 -6.34 -14.33
C GLU A 301 -4.16 -7.15 -14.31
N THR A 302 -3.97 -7.99 -13.29
CA THR A 302 -2.75 -8.81 -13.16
C THR A 302 -2.62 -9.84 -14.29
N VAL A 303 -3.73 -10.43 -14.74
CA VAL A 303 -3.70 -11.39 -15.87
C VAL A 303 -3.31 -10.70 -17.18
N GLN A 304 -3.68 -9.43 -17.37
CA GLN A 304 -3.29 -8.66 -18.56
C GLN A 304 -1.82 -8.24 -18.57
N GLU A 305 -1.15 -8.26 -17.42
CA GLU A 305 0.29 -8.00 -17.30
C GLU A 305 1.16 -9.22 -17.69
N VAL A 306 0.56 -10.37 -18.03
CA VAL A 306 1.27 -11.64 -18.24
C VAL A 306 0.87 -12.29 -19.56
N ASP A 307 1.79 -12.28 -20.53
CA ASP A 307 1.55 -12.82 -21.87
C ASP A 307 1.49 -14.36 -21.89
N GLU A 308 2.12 -15.05 -20.94
CA GLU A 308 2.17 -16.52 -20.92
C GLU A 308 0.91 -17.21 -20.36
N ILE A 309 -0.09 -16.44 -19.91
CA ILE A 309 -1.33 -17.01 -19.38
C ILE A 309 -2.22 -17.48 -20.53
N GLU A 310 -2.42 -18.80 -20.61
CA GLU A 310 -3.35 -19.40 -21.55
C GLU A 310 -4.74 -18.79 -21.41
N ASP A 311 -5.25 -18.24 -22.52
CA ASP A 311 -6.55 -17.59 -22.59
C ASP A 311 -6.72 -16.39 -21.62
N GLY A 312 -5.61 -15.72 -21.29
CA GLY A 312 -5.56 -14.63 -20.29
C GLY A 312 -6.58 -13.52 -20.55
N TYR A 313 -6.74 -13.09 -21.80
CA TYR A 313 -7.75 -12.08 -22.17
C TYR A 313 -9.18 -12.49 -21.77
N ASN A 314 -9.60 -13.71 -22.11
CA ASN A 314 -10.95 -14.19 -21.79
C ASN A 314 -11.10 -14.39 -20.27
N GLN A 315 -10.07 -14.91 -19.59
CA GLN A 315 -10.09 -15.02 -18.14
C GLN A 315 -10.25 -13.67 -17.44
N ALA A 316 -9.54 -12.65 -17.91
CA ALA A 316 -9.65 -11.29 -17.40
C ALA A 316 -11.05 -10.72 -17.69
N ALA A 317 -11.58 -10.90 -18.90
CA ALA A 317 -12.89 -10.38 -19.27
C ALA A 317 -14.02 -11.01 -18.42
N ILE A 318 -13.96 -12.33 -18.19
CA ILE A 318 -14.91 -13.03 -17.31
C ILE A 318 -14.83 -12.49 -15.89
N ALA A 319 -13.62 -12.30 -15.35
CA ALA A 319 -13.43 -11.79 -14.00
C ALA A 319 -13.96 -10.36 -13.84
N VAL A 320 -13.69 -9.45 -14.79
CA VAL A 320 -14.22 -8.07 -14.72
C VAL A 320 -15.74 -8.05 -14.89
N GLN A 321 -16.30 -8.90 -15.76
CA GLN A 321 -17.75 -9.00 -15.93
C GLN A 321 -18.45 -9.45 -14.64
N GLU A 322 -17.87 -10.43 -13.94
CA GLU A 322 -18.33 -10.87 -12.61
C GLU A 322 -18.16 -9.74 -11.57
N ALA A 323 -17.03 -9.03 -11.59
CA ALA A 323 -16.76 -7.90 -10.70
C ALA A 323 -17.83 -6.80 -10.82
N ILE A 324 -18.16 -6.39 -12.05
CA ILE A 324 -19.21 -5.38 -12.29
C ILE A 324 -20.55 -5.87 -11.73
N SER A 325 -20.93 -7.11 -12.04
CA SER A 325 -22.22 -7.68 -11.59
C SER A 325 -22.32 -7.71 -10.06
N ILE A 326 -21.27 -8.14 -9.37
CA ILE A 326 -21.32 -8.31 -7.92
C ILE A 326 -21.23 -6.98 -7.16
N LEU A 327 -20.53 -5.99 -7.73
CA LEU A 327 -20.49 -4.63 -7.18
C LEU A 327 -21.84 -3.92 -7.33
N GLU A 328 -22.57 -4.14 -8.44
CA GLU A 328 -23.92 -3.61 -8.59
C GLU A 328 -24.92 -4.26 -7.60
N GLU A 329 -24.75 -5.55 -7.31
CA GLU A 329 -25.52 -6.23 -6.27
C GLU A 329 -25.19 -5.69 -4.86
N ALA A 330 -23.91 -5.50 -4.55
CA ALA A 330 -23.45 -4.88 -3.30
C ALA A 330 -24.04 -3.48 -3.11
N TYR A 331 -23.97 -2.63 -4.14
CA TYR A 331 -24.54 -1.28 -4.13
C TYR A 331 -26.05 -1.33 -3.84
N THR A 332 -26.77 -2.24 -4.50
CA THR A 332 -28.22 -2.37 -4.32
C THR A 332 -28.56 -2.78 -2.89
N LEU A 333 -27.81 -3.70 -2.27
CA LEU A 333 -28.02 -4.08 -0.87
C LEU A 333 -27.76 -2.89 0.07
N GLN A 334 -26.65 -2.19 -0.14
CA GLN A 334 -26.25 -1.02 0.66
C GLN A 334 -27.27 0.13 0.55
N GLU A 335 -27.73 0.45 -0.65
CA GLU A 335 -28.72 1.50 -0.89
C GLU A 335 -30.07 1.20 -0.24
N ASN A 336 -30.51 -0.06 -0.30
CA ASN A 336 -31.72 -0.50 0.37
C ASN A 336 -31.61 -0.45 1.90
N GLU A 337 -30.41 -0.61 2.45
CA GLU A 337 -30.16 -0.50 3.88
C GLU A 337 -30.13 0.97 4.35
N LEU A 338 -29.49 1.86 3.61
CA LEU A 338 -29.27 3.25 4.02
C LEU A 338 -30.48 4.18 3.73
N THR A 339 -31.19 3.98 2.63
CA THR A 339 -32.25 4.91 2.21
C THR A 339 -33.37 5.08 3.24
N PRO A 340 -33.89 4.00 3.87
CA PRO A 340 -34.89 4.12 4.93
C PRO A 340 -34.36 4.87 6.16
N GLN A 341 -33.11 4.62 6.55
CA GLN A 341 -32.47 5.26 7.72
C GLN A 341 -32.42 6.78 7.57
N LEU A 342 -32.14 7.28 6.35
CA LEU A 342 -32.14 8.71 6.07
C LEU A 342 -33.54 9.33 6.05
N GLN A 343 -34.57 8.57 5.66
CA GLN A 343 -35.96 9.05 5.69
C GLN A 343 -36.47 9.18 7.13
N ASP A 344 -36.18 8.22 8.00
CA ASP A 344 -36.58 8.24 9.42
C ASP A 344 -35.91 9.39 10.20
N LEU A 345 -34.69 9.77 9.84
CA LEU A 345 -34.01 10.95 10.39
C LEU A 345 -34.68 12.26 9.93
N SER A 346 -35.12 12.34 8.67
CA SER A 346 -35.79 13.53 8.13
C SER A 346 -37.19 13.77 8.70
N ILE A 347 -37.86 12.72 9.18
CA ILE A 347 -39.21 12.80 9.78
C ILE A 347 -39.15 13.21 11.26
N ASN A 348 -38.00 13.03 11.92
CA ASN A 348 -37.82 13.27 13.35
C ASN A 348 -37.07 14.57 13.69
N GLU A 349 -36.77 15.44 12.72
CA GLU A 349 -36.32 16.80 13.04
C GLU A 349 -37.50 17.60 13.63
N PRO A 350 -37.41 18.09 14.88
CA PRO A 350 -38.44 18.96 15.41
C PRO A 350 -38.44 20.26 14.61
N GLU A 351 -39.59 20.60 14.01
CA GLU A 351 -39.83 21.89 13.38
C GLU A 351 -39.53 23.01 14.39
N HIS A 352 -38.32 23.57 14.36
CA HIS A 352 -38.03 24.82 15.04
C HIS A 352 -38.69 25.95 14.23
N GLN A 353 -39.95 26.19 14.57
CA GLN A 353 -40.70 27.38 14.17
C GLN A 353 -39.88 28.62 14.46
N HIS A 354 -39.65 29.42 13.43
CA HIS A 354 -39.18 30.78 13.52
C HIS A 354 -40.08 31.59 14.48
N GLN A 355 -39.56 31.92 15.66
CA GLN A 355 -40.04 33.07 16.42
C GLN A 355 -38.86 33.97 16.75
N HIS A 356 -38.89 35.15 16.12
CA HIS A 356 -38.26 36.36 16.62
C HIS A 356 -38.65 36.59 18.08
N GLU A 357 -37.70 36.95 18.95
CA GLU A 357 -37.77 38.19 19.73
C GLU A 357 -36.55 38.42 20.64
N HIS A 358 -36.43 39.69 21.01
CA HIS A 358 -35.31 40.43 21.56
C HIS A 358 -34.75 39.96 22.92
N GLU A 359 -33.47 40.27 23.10
CA GLU A 359 -32.75 40.38 24.37
C GLU A 359 -33.54 41.13 25.46
N HIS A 360 -33.53 40.60 26.69
CA HIS A 360 -33.16 41.39 27.88
C HIS A 360 -32.82 40.53 29.10
N GLN A 361 -31.73 40.92 29.76
CA GLN A 361 -31.22 40.48 31.08
C GLN A 361 -32.18 40.84 32.22
N HIS A 362 -32.29 39.97 33.24
CA HIS A 362 -31.79 40.16 34.62
C HIS A 362 -32.56 39.32 35.66
N ASP A 363 -31.76 38.66 36.50
CA ASP A 363 -31.84 38.43 37.95
C ASP A 363 -33.07 37.85 38.69
N HIS A 364 -32.66 37.06 39.70
CA HIS A 364 -33.24 36.75 41.01
C HIS A 364 -34.01 35.43 41.22
N ASP A 365 -33.32 34.53 41.94
CA ASP A 365 -33.69 33.83 43.18
C ASP A 365 -35.18 33.61 43.47
N HIS A 366 -35.58 32.34 43.66
CA HIS A 366 -36.18 31.87 44.92
C HIS A 366 -36.37 30.34 44.95
N ASP A 367 -36.02 29.77 46.10
CA ASP A 367 -36.33 28.42 46.56
C ASP A 367 -37.84 28.15 46.57
N HIS A 368 -38.23 26.90 46.26
CA HIS A 368 -39.14 26.13 47.13
C HIS A 368 -39.22 24.65 46.75
N ASP A 369 -38.99 23.80 47.76
CA ASP A 369 -39.39 22.41 47.87
C ASP A 369 -40.87 22.18 47.49
N HIS A 370 -41.20 21.01 46.91
CA HIS A 370 -42.19 20.08 47.46
C HIS A 370 -42.37 18.79 46.63
N ASP A 371 -42.28 17.68 47.36
CA ASP A 371 -43.06 16.44 47.31
C ASP A 371 -43.06 15.48 46.10
N HIS A 372 -42.60 14.27 46.42
CA HIS A 372 -42.94 12.99 45.82
C HIS A 372 -44.42 12.64 46.03
N PRO A 373 -45.01 11.77 45.18
CA PRO A 373 -45.27 10.42 45.71
C PRO A 373 -45.03 9.27 44.73
N GLN A 374 -44.88 8.10 45.36
CA GLN A 374 -44.62 6.76 44.83
C GLN A 374 -45.85 6.10 44.18
N GLY A 375 -45.61 5.13 43.29
CA GLY A 375 -46.48 4.00 42.95
C GLY A 375 -45.67 2.98 42.13
N GLN A 376 -45.08 1.95 42.75
CA GLN A 376 -45.57 0.58 42.96
C GLN A 376 -45.86 -0.25 41.68
N ASP A 377 -44.90 -1.14 41.42
CA ASP A 377 -45.00 -2.60 41.14
C ASP A 377 -45.88 -3.13 40.00
N THR A 378 -45.26 -3.92 39.11
CA THR A 378 -45.60 -5.35 38.95
C THR A 378 -44.56 -6.08 38.09
N GLU A 379 -43.91 -7.08 38.70
CA GLU A 379 -43.17 -8.14 38.02
C GLU A 379 -44.14 -9.09 37.31
N SER A 380 -43.79 -9.56 36.11
CA SER A 380 -44.14 -10.91 35.67
C SER A 380 -43.02 -11.46 34.78
N GLY A 381 -42.40 -12.53 35.26
CA GLY A 381 -41.36 -13.26 34.53
C GLY A 381 -41.98 -14.35 33.63
N SER A 382 -41.33 -14.60 32.50
CA SER A 382 -41.31 -15.93 31.90
C SER A 382 -39.89 -16.25 31.46
N ALA A 383 -39.27 -17.20 32.16
CA ALA A 383 -38.03 -17.83 31.74
C ALA A 383 -38.32 -18.79 30.58
N SER A 384 -37.68 -18.59 29.43
CA SER A 384 -37.48 -19.65 28.43
C SER A 384 -35.99 -19.90 28.26
N THR A 385 -35.64 -21.16 28.42
CA THR A 385 -34.32 -21.76 28.39
C THR A 385 -33.70 -21.80 26.99
N GLY A 386 -32.49 -21.25 26.86
CA GLY A 386 -31.34 -21.79 26.12
C GLY A 386 -31.45 -22.08 24.62
N ASP A 387 -30.88 -21.18 23.81
CA ASP A 387 -30.22 -21.50 22.55
C ASP A 387 -28.77 -20.95 22.64
N PRO A 388 -27.73 -21.63 22.10
CA PRO A 388 -26.36 -21.20 22.29
C PRO A 388 -26.08 -19.95 21.45
N SER A 389 -25.93 -18.82 22.15
CA SER A 389 -25.12 -17.64 21.79
C SER A 389 -24.79 -17.48 20.30
N THR A 390 -25.78 -17.09 19.50
CA THR A 390 -25.50 -16.33 18.29
C THR A 390 -25.00 -14.96 18.75
N THR A 391 -23.70 -14.75 18.65
CA THR A 391 -23.11 -13.42 18.80
C THR A 391 -23.68 -12.58 17.66
N VAL A 392 -24.68 -11.75 17.95
CA VAL A 392 -25.20 -10.78 16.99
C VAL A 392 -24.10 -9.74 16.82
N THR A 393 -23.33 -9.85 15.75
CA THR A 393 -22.34 -8.87 15.34
C THR A 393 -23.10 -7.60 14.94
N GLU A 394 -22.89 -6.50 15.66
CA GLU A 394 -23.47 -5.20 15.30
C GLU A 394 -22.81 -4.77 13.97
N VAL A 395 -23.59 -4.84 12.89
CA VAL A 395 -23.19 -4.45 11.53
C VAL A 395 -22.78 -2.97 11.56
N ILE A 396 -21.63 -2.62 10.98
CA ILE A 396 -21.30 -1.20 10.78
C ILE A 396 -22.43 -0.62 9.95
N PRO A 397 -23.08 0.47 10.37
CA PRO A 397 -24.18 1.03 9.60
C PRO A 397 -23.66 1.34 8.20
N THR A 398 -24.31 0.80 7.18
CA THR A 398 -24.04 1.21 5.81
C THR A 398 -24.08 2.74 5.75
N THR A 399 -23.02 3.37 5.26
CA THR A 399 -22.90 4.83 5.20
C THR A 399 -22.91 5.33 3.76
N ALA A 400 -23.13 6.63 3.56
CA ALA A 400 -22.96 7.24 2.24
C ALA A 400 -21.55 6.99 1.67
N TYR A 401 -20.51 6.95 2.52
CA TYR A 401 -19.15 6.62 2.12
C TYR A 401 -19.02 5.18 1.61
N THR A 402 -19.69 4.22 2.27
CA THR A 402 -19.74 2.83 1.82
C THR A 402 -20.31 2.70 0.40
N LEU A 403 -21.38 3.45 0.08
CA LEU A 403 -21.96 3.47 -1.27
C LEU A 403 -21.03 4.15 -2.29
N ILE A 404 -20.36 5.24 -1.89
CA ILE A 404 -19.36 5.94 -2.74
C ILE A 404 -18.24 4.97 -3.12
N ASP A 405 -17.71 4.23 -2.16
CA ASP A 405 -16.65 3.25 -2.39
C ASP A 405 -17.09 2.20 -3.42
N THR A 406 -18.28 1.63 -3.26
CA THR A 406 -18.83 0.65 -4.19
C THR A 406 -19.05 1.22 -5.59
N LEU A 407 -19.52 2.47 -5.71
CA LEU A 407 -19.69 3.14 -7.00
C LEU A 407 -18.36 3.45 -7.69
N VAL A 408 -17.35 3.89 -6.94
CA VAL A 408 -15.98 4.12 -7.45
C VAL A 408 -15.37 2.80 -7.92
N ALA A 409 -15.49 1.72 -7.14
CA ALA A 409 -15.02 0.40 -7.53
C ALA A 409 -15.75 -0.13 -8.79
N THR A 410 -17.05 0.11 -8.90
CA THR A 410 -17.84 -0.24 -10.10
C THR A 410 -17.34 0.53 -11.32
N ALA A 411 -17.09 1.83 -11.17
CA ALA A 411 -16.55 2.67 -12.24
C ALA A 411 -15.16 2.21 -12.68
N ASN A 412 -14.31 1.76 -11.75
CA ASN A 412 -13.01 1.18 -12.05
C ASN A 412 -13.16 -0.11 -12.88
N ALA A 413 -13.97 -1.07 -12.42
CA ALA A 413 -14.20 -2.32 -13.15
C ALA A 413 -14.79 -2.08 -14.56
N GLN A 414 -15.71 -1.13 -14.71
CA GLN A 414 -16.24 -0.72 -16.01
C GLN A 414 -15.16 -0.12 -16.92
N SER A 415 -14.24 0.66 -16.34
CA SER A 415 -13.11 1.24 -17.07
C SER A 415 -12.11 0.16 -17.54
N THR A 416 -11.79 -0.80 -16.68
CA THR A 416 -10.94 -1.95 -17.03
C THR A 416 -11.56 -2.73 -18.18
N MET A 417 -12.84 -3.09 -18.10
CA MET A 417 -13.53 -3.77 -19.21
C MET A 417 -13.52 -2.92 -20.48
N GLY A 418 -13.80 -1.61 -20.36
CA GLY A 418 -13.82 -0.67 -21.48
C GLY A 418 -12.50 -0.65 -22.24
N SER A 419 -11.37 -0.65 -21.53
CA SER A 419 -10.02 -0.69 -22.12
C SER A 419 -9.71 -1.99 -22.83
N MET A 420 -10.22 -3.12 -22.33
CA MET A 420 -10.01 -4.44 -22.93
C MET A 420 -10.77 -4.64 -24.24
N LEU A 421 -11.99 -4.09 -24.36
CA LEU A 421 -12.86 -4.40 -25.49
C LEU A 421 -12.25 -3.95 -26.82
N ALA A 422 -12.27 -4.85 -27.82
CA ALA A 422 -11.90 -4.50 -29.19
C ALA A 422 -12.93 -3.57 -29.86
N ASN A 423 -14.21 -3.68 -29.50
CA ASN A 423 -15.28 -2.85 -30.08
C ASN A 423 -15.27 -1.45 -29.45
N TYR A 424 -15.08 -0.42 -30.28
CA TYR A 424 -15.03 0.98 -29.85
C TYR A 424 -16.32 1.47 -29.22
N GLU A 425 -17.48 1.25 -29.84
CA GLU A 425 -18.78 1.70 -29.32
C GLU A 425 -19.08 1.11 -27.94
N LYS A 426 -18.85 -0.20 -27.76
CA LYS A 426 -19.03 -0.86 -26.46
C LYS A 426 -18.08 -0.36 -25.39
N SER A 427 -16.85 0.00 -25.78
CA SER A 427 -15.87 0.62 -24.88
C SER A 427 -16.37 1.98 -24.39
N LEU A 428 -16.93 2.81 -25.30
CA LEU A 428 -17.53 4.10 -24.95
C LEU A 428 -18.74 3.96 -24.01
N ASP A 429 -19.60 2.97 -24.24
CA ASP A 429 -20.77 2.71 -23.38
C ASP A 429 -20.33 2.45 -21.93
N LEU A 430 -19.26 1.67 -21.75
CA LEU A 430 -18.71 1.37 -20.42
C LEU A 430 -18.08 2.60 -19.77
N PHE A 431 -17.31 3.41 -20.50
CA PHE A 431 -16.75 4.65 -19.94
C PHE A 431 -17.83 5.67 -19.57
N ASN A 432 -18.91 5.77 -20.36
CA ASN A 432 -20.04 6.63 -20.02
C ASN A 432 -20.79 6.11 -18.79
N SER A 433 -21.04 4.80 -18.71
CA SER A 433 -21.59 4.17 -17.51
C SER A 433 -20.71 4.44 -16.27
N ALA A 434 -19.39 4.33 -16.40
CA ALA A 434 -18.47 4.60 -15.30
C ALA A 434 -18.58 6.05 -14.80
N LYS A 435 -18.70 7.02 -15.72
CA LYS A 435 -18.95 8.42 -15.38
C LYS A 435 -20.28 8.61 -14.66
N ASP A 436 -21.33 7.90 -15.07
CA ASP A 436 -22.64 7.96 -14.41
C ASP A 436 -22.57 7.41 -12.99
N LYS A 437 -21.81 6.34 -12.74
CA LYS A 437 -21.55 5.83 -11.37
C LYS A 437 -20.82 6.87 -10.51
N LEU A 438 -19.82 7.56 -11.07
CA LEU A 438 -19.12 8.64 -10.35
C LEU A 438 -20.02 9.87 -10.10
N HIS A 439 -20.96 10.16 -10.99
CA HIS A 439 -21.97 11.19 -10.73
C HIS A 439 -22.91 10.79 -9.58
N GLN A 440 -23.34 9.52 -9.54
CA GLN A 440 -24.09 8.99 -8.39
C GLN A 440 -23.29 9.06 -7.09
N ALA A 441 -21.98 8.81 -7.13
CA ALA A 441 -21.12 8.92 -5.96
C ALA A 441 -21.07 10.38 -5.43
N GLU A 442 -21.02 11.38 -6.30
CA GLU A 442 -21.12 12.79 -5.88
C GLU A 442 -22.48 13.13 -5.26
N GLN A 443 -23.57 12.53 -5.73
CA GLN A 443 -24.89 12.72 -5.14
C GLN A 443 -24.92 12.15 -3.70
N TRP A 444 -24.30 10.99 -3.47
CA TRP A 444 -24.13 10.43 -2.13
C TRP A 444 -23.20 11.27 -1.26
N LEU A 445 -22.12 11.81 -1.83
CA LEU A 445 -21.22 12.72 -1.13
C LEU A 445 -21.94 13.99 -0.66
N GLY A 446 -22.91 14.49 -1.45
CA GLY A 446 -23.78 15.61 -1.07
C GLY A 446 -24.71 15.29 0.12
N LYS A 447 -24.99 14.02 0.37
CA LYS A 447 -25.80 13.51 1.49
C LYS A 447 -24.95 13.01 2.67
N ALA A 448 -23.64 12.89 2.51
CA ALA A 448 -22.75 12.29 3.49
C ALA A 448 -22.58 13.18 4.72
N SER A 449 -22.45 12.55 5.90
CA SER A 449 -22.14 13.25 7.15
C SER A 449 -20.77 13.91 7.07
N ARG A 450 -20.68 15.18 7.49
CA ARG A 450 -19.43 15.95 7.56
C ARG A 450 -18.76 15.91 8.93
N GLU A 451 -19.24 15.06 9.84
CA GLU A 451 -18.65 14.94 11.19
C GLU A 451 -17.20 14.44 11.14
N ASN A 452 -16.89 13.53 10.21
CA ASN A 452 -15.53 13.08 9.94
C ASN A 452 -15.00 13.70 8.65
N GLU A 453 -14.31 14.83 8.79
CA GLU A 453 -13.68 15.56 7.68
C GLU A 453 -12.68 14.68 6.89
N LYS A 454 -12.04 13.70 7.54
CA LYS A 454 -11.09 12.81 6.87
C LYS A 454 -11.78 11.91 5.85
N ASP A 455 -12.90 11.30 6.23
CA ASP A 455 -13.67 10.41 5.34
C ASP A 455 -14.27 11.20 4.18
N TYR A 456 -14.74 12.43 4.46
CA TYR A 456 -15.23 13.35 3.43
C TYR A 456 -14.13 13.68 2.40
N GLN A 457 -12.96 14.10 2.86
CA GLN A 457 -11.83 14.42 1.99
C GLN A 457 -11.37 13.21 1.18
N GLN A 458 -11.31 12.04 1.82
CA GLN A 458 -10.93 10.80 1.15
C GLN A 458 -11.92 10.44 0.03
N ALA A 459 -13.22 10.53 0.27
CA ALA A 459 -14.25 10.28 -0.75
C ALA A 459 -14.18 11.29 -1.91
N VAL A 460 -13.96 12.58 -1.62
CA VAL A 460 -13.76 13.62 -2.63
C VAL A 460 -12.57 13.28 -3.54
N ILE A 461 -11.45 12.90 -2.93
CA ILE A 461 -10.22 12.53 -3.63
C ILE A 461 -10.47 11.33 -4.54
N GLN A 462 -11.08 10.26 -4.02
CA GLN A 462 -11.31 9.01 -4.76
C GLN A 462 -12.19 9.22 -5.99
N ILE A 463 -13.27 9.98 -5.85
CA ILE A 463 -14.13 10.34 -6.97
C ILE A 463 -13.33 11.11 -8.04
N ALA A 464 -12.52 12.08 -7.63
CA ALA A 464 -11.73 12.90 -8.54
C ALA A 464 -10.64 12.08 -9.28
N LEU A 465 -9.89 11.23 -8.57
CA LEU A 465 -8.88 10.36 -9.16
C LEU A 465 -9.49 9.38 -10.16
N GLN A 466 -10.56 8.67 -9.77
CA GLN A 466 -11.23 7.73 -10.66
C GLN A 466 -11.83 8.43 -11.88
N ARG A 467 -12.37 9.64 -11.72
CA ARG A 467 -12.88 10.43 -12.84
C ARG A 467 -11.78 10.85 -13.80
N ALA A 468 -10.62 11.27 -13.28
CA ALA A 468 -9.46 11.59 -14.10
C ALA A 468 -9.02 10.37 -14.92
N GLN A 469 -8.98 9.18 -14.31
CA GLN A 469 -8.63 7.94 -14.98
C GLN A 469 -9.62 7.58 -16.11
N VAL A 470 -10.93 7.61 -15.85
CA VAL A 470 -11.97 7.31 -16.86
C VAL A 470 -11.85 8.26 -18.06
N LEU A 471 -11.64 9.56 -17.80
CA LEU A 471 -11.48 10.57 -18.85
C LEU A 471 -10.18 10.35 -19.65
N SER A 472 -9.08 9.94 -19.00
CA SER A 472 -7.83 9.59 -19.67
C SER A 472 -8.02 8.41 -20.61
N LEU A 473 -8.63 7.32 -20.12
CA LEU A 473 -8.89 6.11 -20.91
C LEU A 473 -9.81 6.40 -22.11
N LEU A 474 -10.81 7.25 -21.93
CA LEU A 474 -11.67 7.72 -23.00
C LEU A 474 -10.88 8.49 -24.07
N ALA A 475 -9.94 9.34 -23.66
CA ALA A 475 -9.10 10.10 -24.57
C ALA A 475 -8.17 9.19 -25.39
N ASP A 476 -7.52 8.23 -24.73
CA ASP A 476 -6.65 7.24 -25.35
C ASP A 476 -7.42 6.34 -26.33
N ARG A 477 -8.66 5.98 -25.96
CA ARG A 477 -9.53 5.18 -26.81
C ARG A 477 -9.92 5.92 -28.09
N THR A 478 -10.25 7.21 -27.97
CA THR A 478 -10.57 8.07 -29.12
C THR A 478 -9.36 8.24 -30.04
N MET A 479 -8.17 8.41 -29.47
CA MET A 479 -6.92 8.48 -30.23
C MET A 479 -6.64 7.18 -31.00
N THR A 480 -6.89 6.03 -30.37
CA THR A 480 -6.72 4.71 -31.01
C THR A 480 -7.70 4.50 -32.16
N ALA A 481 -8.97 4.88 -31.99
CA ALA A 481 -10.02 4.66 -32.98
C ALA A 481 -9.93 5.61 -34.18
N ASP A 482 -9.84 6.93 -33.92
CA ASP A 482 -9.98 7.95 -34.96
C ASP A 482 -8.65 8.65 -35.30
N GLY A 483 -7.58 8.39 -34.54
CA GLY A 483 -6.29 9.08 -34.68
C GLY A 483 -6.32 10.54 -34.24
N GLN A 484 -7.41 10.98 -33.62
CA GLN A 484 -7.61 12.35 -33.14
C GLN A 484 -7.36 12.42 -31.64
N VAL A 485 -6.68 13.50 -31.22
CA VAL A 485 -6.44 13.77 -29.81
C VAL A 485 -7.70 14.36 -29.20
N ASP A 486 -8.21 13.73 -28.14
CA ASP A 486 -9.32 14.27 -27.36
C ASP A 486 -8.81 15.26 -26.31
N ASP A 487 -8.50 16.48 -26.77
CA ASP A 487 -8.07 17.60 -25.93
C ASP A 487 -9.01 17.85 -24.74
N LYS A 488 -10.32 17.66 -24.95
CA LYS A 488 -11.33 17.96 -23.93
C LYS A 488 -11.25 16.98 -22.78
N SER A 489 -11.16 15.68 -23.07
CA SER A 489 -11.09 14.65 -22.03
C SER A 489 -9.79 14.74 -21.23
N TYR A 490 -8.64 14.98 -21.89
CA TYR A 490 -7.38 15.23 -21.17
C TYR A 490 -7.46 16.48 -20.27
N THR A 491 -8.04 17.57 -20.77
CA THR A 491 -8.18 18.81 -19.98
C THR A 491 -9.07 18.61 -18.75
N LEU A 492 -10.24 17.97 -18.93
CA LEU A 492 -11.15 17.68 -17.82
C LEU A 492 -10.51 16.72 -16.80
N ALA A 493 -9.72 15.75 -17.25
CA ALA A 493 -8.97 14.85 -16.37
C ALA A 493 -7.94 15.62 -15.54
N LEU A 494 -7.19 16.54 -16.16
CA LEU A 494 -6.24 17.41 -15.45
C LEU A 494 -6.93 18.31 -14.44
N GLU A 495 -8.11 18.85 -14.75
CA GLU A 495 -8.89 19.67 -13.83
C GLU A 495 -9.29 18.90 -12.55
N GLN A 496 -9.58 17.60 -12.65
CA GLN A 496 -9.86 16.77 -11.46
C GLN A 496 -8.62 16.64 -10.55
N LEU A 497 -7.46 16.39 -11.13
CA LEU A 497 -6.20 16.22 -10.39
C LEU A 497 -5.69 17.55 -9.81
N ASP A 498 -5.87 18.64 -10.57
CA ASP A 498 -5.59 20.01 -10.12
C ASP A 498 -6.52 20.41 -8.97
N PHE A 499 -7.79 20.01 -9.01
CA PHE A 499 -8.72 20.24 -7.91
C PHE A 499 -8.25 19.57 -6.61
N VAL A 500 -7.83 18.30 -6.67
CA VAL A 500 -7.28 17.59 -5.51
C VAL A 500 -6.07 18.33 -4.94
N THR A 501 -5.08 18.60 -5.77
CA THR A 501 -3.79 19.18 -5.34
C THR A 501 -3.84 20.68 -5.03
N SER A 502 -4.91 21.38 -5.37
CA SER A 502 -5.03 22.82 -5.08
C SER A 502 -6.09 23.18 -4.04
N LYS A 503 -7.12 22.33 -3.86
CA LYS A 503 -8.27 22.62 -2.99
C LYS A 503 -8.48 21.61 -1.86
N VAL A 504 -8.09 20.35 -2.05
CA VAL A 504 -8.41 19.28 -1.10
C VAL A 504 -7.18 18.90 -0.29
N ASP A 505 -6.16 18.35 -0.94
CA ASP A 505 -4.89 18.00 -0.31
C ASP A 505 -3.69 18.39 -1.21
N PRO A 506 -3.06 19.55 -0.93
CA PRO A 506 -1.88 20.00 -1.66
C PRO A 506 -0.64 19.14 -1.50
N ARG A 507 -0.64 18.16 -0.59
CA ARG A 507 0.45 17.22 -0.38
C ARG A 507 0.10 15.81 -0.86
N HIS A 508 -0.96 15.66 -1.66
CA HIS A 508 -1.35 14.37 -2.19
C HIS A 508 -0.41 13.89 -3.31
N CYS A 509 0.54 13.03 -2.94
CA CYS A 509 1.58 12.53 -3.85
C CYS A 509 1.01 11.77 -5.06
N GLU A 510 0.03 10.88 -4.84
CA GLU A 510 -0.61 10.10 -5.90
C GLU A 510 -1.26 11.00 -6.96
N ALA A 511 -2.08 11.98 -6.57
CA ALA A 511 -2.68 12.92 -7.51
C ALA A 511 -1.63 13.70 -8.34
N MET A 512 -0.51 14.10 -7.72
CA MET A 512 0.59 14.76 -8.44
C MET A 512 1.24 13.85 -9.47
N CYS A 513 1.41 12.58 -9.14
CA CYS A 513 2.04 11.62 -10.01
C CYS A 513 1.09 11.17 -11.14
N ASP A 514 -0.22 11.00 -10.88
CA ASP A 514 -1.24 10.77 -11.92
C ASP A 514 -1.31 11.93 -12.89
N ARG A 515 -1.19 13.15 -12.38
CA ARG A 515 -1.12 14.35 -13.20
C ARG A 515 0.12 14.33 -14.10
N GLY A 516 1.25 13.85 -13.56
CA GLY A 516 2.49 13.67 -14.32
C GLY A 516 2.36 12.63 -15.44
N ASP A 517 1.77 11.48 -15.14
CA ASP A 517 1.52 10.40 -16.10
C ASP A 517 0.54 10.87 -17.20
N LEU A 518 -0.58 11.49 -16.82
CA LEU A 518 -1.58 12.04 -17.74
C LEU A 518 -1.00 13.10 -18.69
N LEU A 519 -0.19 14.03 -18.18
CA LEU A 519 0.49 15.02 -19.02
C LEU A 519 1.49 14.39 -20.00
N SER A 520 2.13 13.31 -19.59
CA SER A 520 3.08 12.57 -20.44
C SER A 520 2.34 11.85 -21.56
N GLN A 521 1.26 11.15 -21.24
CA GLN A 521 0.37 10.49 -22.21
C GLN A 521 -0.22 11.52 -23.20
N TYR A 522 -0.69 12.65 -22.69
CA TYR A 522 -1.25 13.71 -23.53
C TYR A 522 -0.19 14.28 -24.51
N ALA A 523 1.04 14.49 -24.03
CA ALA A 523 2.15 14.93 -24.88
C ALA A 523 2.48 13.92 -25.98
N GLN A 524 2.48 12.63 -25.64
CA GLN A 524 2.70 11.52 -26.58
C GLN A 524 1.59 11.42 -27.62
N ALA A 525 0.32 11.51 -27.20
CA ALA A 525 -0.83 11.51 -28.11
C ALA A 525 -0.75 12.66 -29.13
N LYS A 526 -0.41 13.87 -28.66
CA LYS A 526 -0.15 15.03 -29.52
C LYS A 526 0.99 14.75 -30.50
N GLN A 527 2.13 14.27 -30.01
CA GLN A 527 3.28 13.92 -30.84
C GLN A 527 2.92 12.90 -31.93
N GLN A 528 2.21 11.83 -31.56
CA GLN A 528 1.76 10.79 -32.49
C GLN A 528 0.77 11.34 -33.53
N SER A 529 -0.17 12.19 -33.12
CA SER A 529 -1.12 12.85 -34.04
C SER A 529 -0.40 13.73 -35.07
N TYR A 530 0.63 14.48 -34.65
CA TYR A 530 1.44 15.26 -35.58
C TYR A 530 2.16 14.38 -36.60
N LEU A 531 2.81 13.30 -36.13
CA LEU A 531 3.48 12.33 -37.00
C LEU A 531 2.52 11.69 -38.02
N ARG A 532 1.32 11.26 -37.58
CA ARG A 532 0.28 10.69 -38.47
C ARG A 532 -0.20 11.68 -39.52
N SER A 533 -0.28 12.97 -39.19
CA SER A 533 -0.67 14.02 -40.13
C SER A 533 0.44 14.41 -41.13
N GLY A 534 1.61 13.76 -41.09
CA GLY A 534 2.77 14.09 -41.92
C GLY A 534 3.43 15.44 -41.56
N ARG A 535 3.00 16.07 -40.46
CA ARG A 535 3.58 17.31 -39.94
C ARG A 535 4.82 16.97 -39.11
N LYS A 536 5.89 17.75 -39.27
CA LYS A 536 7.06 17.64 -38.39
C LYS A 536 6.75 18.35 -37.08
N LEU A 537 7.25 17.81 -35.97
CA LEU A 537 7.34 18.56 -34.73
C LEU A 537 8.40 19.64 -34.95
N ASP A 538 7.99 20.89 -35.13
CA ASP A 538 8.88 22.03 -35.32
C ASP A 538 8.76 23.02 -34.17
N GLY A 539 9.50 24.13 -34.24
CA GLY A 539 9.49 25.17 -33.20
C GLY A 539 8.21 26.00 -33.12
N ASP A 540 7.18 25.70 -33.94
CA ASP A 540 5.93 26.45 -33.97
C ASP A 540 5.00 26.03 -32.81
N ALA A 541 3.73 26.43 -32.87
CA ALA A 541 2.76 26.24 -31.78
C ALA A 541 2.63 24.78 -31.33
N SER A 542 2.73 23.82 -32.25
CA SER A 542 2.61 22.38 -32.00
C SER A 542 3.76 21.81 -31.17
N GLY A 543 5.02 22.11 -31.52
CA GLY A 543 6.17 21.67 -30.74
C GLY A 543 6.27 22.38 -29.39
N LYS A 544 5.82 23.64 -29.32
CA LYS A 544 5.72 24.37 -28.04
C LYS A 544 4.74 23.72 -27.07
N GLU A 545 3.58 23.27 -27.57
CA GLU A 545 2.57 22.57 -26.77
C GLU A 545 3.11 21.26 -26.19
N VAL A 546 3.68 20.38 -27.03
CA VAL A 546 4.28 19.10 -26.59
C VAL A 546 5.39 19.32 -25.56
N TRP A 547 6.26 20.30 -25.81
CA TRP A 547 7.31 20.67 -24.85
C TRP A 547 6.74 21.15 -23.51
N GLN A 548 5.68 21.95 -23.54
CA GLN A 548 5.01 22.45 -22.34
C GLN A 548 4.35 21.33 -21.54
N LEU A 549 3.70 20.36 -22.20
CA LEU A 549 3.08 19.22 -21.53
C LEU A 549 4.14 18.36 -20.80
N PHE A 550 5.21 17.94 -21.48
CA PHE A 550 6.30 17.20 -20.81
C PHE A 550 6.98 18.02 -19.71
N SER A 551 7.13 19.34 -19.90
CA SER A 551 7.69 20.19 -18.85
C SER A 551 6.77 20.30 -17.64
N GLN A 552 5.45 20.28 -17.81
CA GLN A 552 4.49 20.26 -16.72
C GLN A 552 4.46 18.88 -16.05
N ALA A 553 4.60 17.80 -16.81
CA ALA A 553 4.73 16.45 -16.26
C ALA A 553 5.94 16.35 -15.33
N SER A 554 7.11 16.86 -15.75
CA SER A 554 8.30 16.90 -14.88
C SER A 554 8.06 17.68 -13.59
N LYS A 555 7.34 18.81 -13.65
CA LYS A 555 7.01 19.60 -12.45
C LYS A 555 6.07 18.87 -11.50
N SER A 556 5.08 18.16 -12.06
CA SER A 556 4.17 17.29 -11.30
C SER A 556 4.93 16.23 -10.52
N PHE A 557 5.80 15.46 -11.19
CA PHE A 557 6.63 14.45 -10.53
C PHE A 557 7.63 15.05 -9.54
N GLN A 558 8.20 16.23 -9.82
CA GLN A 558 9.05 16.95 -8.85
C GLN A 558 8.28 17.30 -7.58
N GLY A 559 7.02 17.75 -7.68
CA GLY A 559 6.16 17.99 -6.52
C GLY A 559 5.93 16.72 -5.70
N GLY A 560 5.67 15.58 -6.36
CA GLY A 560 5.58 14.27 -5.70
C GLY A 560 6.89 13.89 -4.99
N LEU A 561 8.04 14.13 -5.63
CA LEU A 561 9.36 13.85 -5.06
C LEU A 561 9.68 14.76 -3.85
N GLU A 562 9.15 15.98 -3.78
CA GLU A 562 9.29 16.83 -2.60
C GLU A 562 8.57 16.24 -1.37
N ILE A 563 7.50 15.48 -1.59
CA ILE A 563 6.75 14.77 -0.55
C ILE A 563 7.43 13.43 -0.22
N GLU A 564 7.86 12.69 -1.25
CA GLU A 564 8.50 11.37 -1.14
C GLU A 564 9.88 11.33 -1.82
N PRO A 565 10.95 11.83 -1.17
CA PRO A 565 12.25 12.05 -1.83
C PRO A 565 12.98 10.78 -2.29
N LYS A 566 12.57 9.61 -1.81
CA LYS A 566 13.19 8.32 -2.12
C LYS A 566 12.33 7.44 -3.03
N ASN A 567 11.17 7.94 -3.49
CA ASN A 567 10.28 7.16 -4.32
C ASN A 567 10.94 6.86 -5.67
N SER A 568 11.39 5.61 -5.81
CA SER A 568 12.11 5.13 -7.00
C SER A 568 11.28 5.23 -8.28
N SER A 569 9.94 5.15 -8.19
CA SER A 569 9.04 5.27 -9.34
C SER A 569 9.04 6.68 -9.89
N ILE A 570 8.90 7.69 -9.01
CA ILE A 570 8.94 9.11 -9.37
C ILE A 570 10.30 9.48 -9.96
N LEU A 571 11.39 9.04 -9.33
CA LEU A 571 12.75 9.25 -9.83
C LEU A 571 12.92 8.66 -11.24
N ARG A 572 12.43 7.44 -11.48
CA ARG A 572 12.49 6.81 -12.81
C ARG A 572 11.73 7.62 -13.85
N LYS A 573 10.48 8.03 -13.55
CA LYS A 573 9.66 8.86 -14.44
C LYS A 573 10.32 10.20 -14.79
N LEU A 574 11.01 10.82 -13.82
CA LEU A 574 11.79 12.04 -14.07
C LEU A 574 13.03 11.79 -14.96
N GLY A 575 13.67 10.64 -14.82
CA GLY A 575 14.72 10.17 -15.71
C GLY A 575 14.21 9.98 -17.14
N ASP A 576 13.10 9.23 -17.29
CA ASP A 576 12.47 8.92 -18.58
C ASP A 576 12.06 10.21 -19.31
N LEU A 577 11.38 11.12 -18.61
CA LEU A 577 11.01 12.43 -19.16
C LEU A 577 12.21 13.26 -19.59
N SER A 578 13.34 13.15 -18.88
CA SER A 578 14.56 13.85 -19.24
C SER A 578 15.14 13.31 -20.56
N LEU A 579 15.14 11.99 -20.75
CA LEU A 579 15.55 11.34 -22.00
C LEU A 579 14.59 11.67 -23.15
N ILE A 580 13.27 11.55 -22.94
CA ILE A 580 12.24 11.87 -23.95
C ILE A 580 12.39 13.32 -24.42
N ARG A 581 12.50 14.26 -23.48
CA ARG A 581 12.63 15.69 -23.82
C ARG A 581 13.93 16.03 -24.53
N ALA A 582 15.02 15.31 -24.26
CA ALA A 582 16.30 15.49 -24.94
C ALA A 582 16.27 15.04 -26.41
N GLN A 583 15.34 14.13 -26.75
CA GLN A 583 15.16 13.55 -28.08
C GLN A 583 14.22 14.34 -28.98
N LEU A 584 13.40 15.24 -28.42
CA LEU A 584 12.46 16.03 -29.20
C LEU A 584 13.21 16.85 -30.27
N PRO A 585 12.75 16.86 -31.54
CA PRO A 585 13.40 17.60 -32.63
C PRO A 585 13.09 19.10 -32.57
N LEU A 586 13.25 19.71 -31.40
CA LEU A 586 12.89 21.10 -31.10
C LEU A 586 14.14 21.91 -30.76
N THR A 587 14.16 23.17 -31.18
CA THR A 587 15.30 24.08 -30.87
C THR A 587 15.50 24.26 -29.37
N VAL A 588 14.42 24.24 -28.58
CA VAL A 588 14.50 24.32 -27.11
C VAL A 588 15.07 23.03 -26.50
N ALA A 589 14.76 21.87 -27.07
CA ALA A 589 15.34 20.60 -26.66
C ALA A 589 16.84 20.57 -26.97
N GLU A 590 17.25 20.98 -28.17
CA GLU A 590 18.66 21.06 -28.58
C GLU A 590 19.47 21.94 -27.62
N LYS A 591 18.98 23.14 -27.30
CA LYS A 591 19.64 24.07 -26.37
C LYS A 591 19.82 23.51 -24.95
N ASN A 592 18.89 22.65 -24.51
CA ASN A 592 18.89 22.09 -23.16
C ASN A 592 19.38 20.64 -23.10
N LYS A 593 19.74 20.04 -24.25
CA LYS A 593 19.98 18.60 -24.40
C LYS A 593 20.98 18.07 -23.37
N GLN A 594 22.14 18.71 -23.27
CA GLN A 594 23.17 18.28 -22.32
C GLN A 594 22.69 18.31 -20.85
N GLN A 595 21.90 19.33 -20.47
CA GLN A 595 21.38 19.43 -19.10
C GLN A 595 20.30 18.38 -18.82
N LEU A 596 19.40 18.15 -19.78
CA LEU A 596 18.37 17.11 -19.67
C LEU A 596 19.01 15.73 -19.49
N LEU A 597 20.01 15.37 -20.30
CA LEU A 597 20.69 14.09 -20.16
C LEU A 597 21.43 13.95 -18.82
N LYS A 598 22.04 15.03 -18.31
CA LYS A 598 22.64 15.05 -16.95
C LYS A 598 21.59 14.86 -15.85
N ASN A 599 20.39 15.43 -16.01
CA ASN A 599 19.29 15.19 -15.08
C ASN A 599 18.84 13.72 -15.12
N GLY A 600 18.75 13.13 -16.32
CA GLY A 600 18.47 11.70 -16.51
C GLY A 600 19.45 10.83 -15.72
N GLU A 601 20.76 11.03 -15.93
CA GLU A 601 21.79 10.31 -15.16
C GLU A 601 21.62 10.47 -13.65
N PHE A 602 21.32 11.69 -13.17
CA PHE A 602 21.13 11.96 -11.75
C PHE A 602 19.97 11.15 -11.18
N TYR A 603 18.80 11.19 -11.82
CA TYR A 603 17.62 10.51 -11.32
C TYR A 603 17.76 8.98 -11.33
N TYR A 604 18.29 8.40 -12.41
CA TYR A 604 18.53 6.95 -12.45
C TYR A 604 19.58 6.49 -11.44
N LYS A 605 20.62 7.28 -11.18
CA LYS A 605 21.59 6.99 -10.10
C LYS A 605 20.91 6.98 -8.74
N GLN A 606 20.03 7.93 -8.45
CA GLN A 606 19.27 7.97 -7.20
C GLN A 606 18.39 6.74 -7.03
N VAL A 607 17.75 6.25 -8.10
CA VAL A 607 17.03 4.96 -8.05
C VAL A 607 17.97 3.84 -7.60
N LEU A 608 19.14 3.72 -8.21
CA LEU A 608 20.13 2.67 -7.91
C LEU A 608 20.80 2.80 -6.54
N GLU A 609 20.76 3.98 -5.91
CA GLU A 609 21.18 4.14 -4.51
C GLU A 609 20.22 3.44 -3.55
N SER A 610 18.92 3.46 -3.87
CA SER A 610 17.85 2.82 -3.08
C SER A 610 17.62 1.35 -3.45
N ASP A 611 17.67 1.01 -4.74
CA ASP A 611 17.40 -0.31 -5.27
C ASP A 611 18.47 -0.72 -6.29
N LYS A 612 19.54 -1.34 -5.80
CA LYS A 612 20.65 -1.82 -6.64
C LYS A 612 20.27 -3.01 -7.52
N GLN A 613 19.09 -3.60 -7.30
CA GLN A 613 18.59 -4.75 -8.06
C GLN A 613 17.70 -4.32 -9.24
N ASP A 614 17.54 -3.01 -9.48
CA ASP A 614 16.77 -2.50 -10.61
C ASP A 614 17.46 -2.73 -11.96
N ILE A 615 17.33 -3.95 -12.49
CA ILE A 615 17.89 -4.34 -13.80
C ILE A 615 17.06 -3.91 -15.01
N TYR A 616 15.81 -3.44 -14.84
CA TYR A 616 14.93 -3.13 -15.99
C TYR A 616 15.03 -1.67 -16.42
N GLY A 617 14.89 -0.74 -15.48
CA GLY A 617 14.72 0.68 -15.82
C GLY A 617 15.98 1.51 -15.56
N ALA A 618 16.48 1.48 -14.34
CA ALA A 618 17.44 2.49 -13.90
C ALA A 618 18.86 2.28 -14.45
N TRP A 619 19.33 1.03 -14.55
CA TRP A 619 20.63 0.73 -15.17
C TRP A 619 20.66 1.12 -16.66
N LEU A 620 19.64 0.70 -17.43
CA LEU A 620 19.52 1.04 -18.85
C LEU A 620 19.30 2.55 -19.04
N GLY A 621 18.49 3.20 -18.21
CA GLY A 621 18.29 4.65 -18.19
C GLY A 621 19.59 5.44 -17.98
N TRP A 622 20.39 5.02 -17.00
CA TRP A 622 21.70 5.62 -16.75
C TRP A 622 22.65 5.40 -17.94
N ALA A 623 22.72 4.16 -18.47
CA ALA A 623 23.55 3.85 -19.63
C ALA A 623 23.13 4.67 -20.86
N ALA A 624 21.84 4.78 -21.14
CA ALA A 624 21.27 5.55 -22.24
C ALA A 624 21.60 7.04 -22.12
N SER A 625 21.48 7.59 -20.91
CA SER A 625 21.82 9.00 -20.63
C SER A 625 23.31 9.28 -20.86
N ALA A 626 24.19 8.40 -20.36
CA ALA A 626 25.64 8.50 -20.57
C ALA A 626 25.99 8.33 -22.06
N TRP A 627 25.40 7.34 -22.72
CA TRP A 627 25.59 7.10 -24.14
C TRP A 627 25.19 8.32 -24.98
N ALA A 628 24.03 8.91 -24.70
CA ALA A 628 23.53 10.09 -25.39
C ALA A 628 24.40 11.33 -25.16
N LEU A 629 24.95 11.51 -23.95
CA LEU A 629 25.92 12.59 -23.68
C LEU A 629 27.18 12.43 -24.54
N GLY A 630 27.68 11.21 -24.68
CA GLY A 630 28.84 10.92 -25.53
C GLY A 630 28.58 11.18 -27.01
N ASN A 631 27.41 10.79 -27.53
CA ASN A 631 27.12 10.80 -28.97
C ASN A 631 26.50 12.11 -29.46
N TRP A 632 25.58 12.69 -28.69
CA TRP A 632 24.85 13.88 -29.09
C TRP A 632 25.47 15.18 -28.57
N CYS A 633 26.28 15.11 -27.51
CA CYS A 633 26.92 16.29 -26.91
C CYS A 633 28.46 16.26 -26.97
N ALA A 634 29.06 15.25 -27.62
CA ALA A 634 30.50 15.07 -27.76
C ALA A 634 31.28 15.06 -26.42
N ASP A 635 30.66 14.55 -25.34
CA ASP A 635 31.33 14.36 -24.06
C ASP A 635 32.19 13.09 -24.08
N ALA A 636 33.48 13.25 -24.43
CA ALA A 636 34.38 12.14 -24.76
C ALA A 636 34.50 11.04 -23.68
N GLY A 637 34.29 11.37 -22.40
CA GLY A 637 34.36 10.39 -21.30
C GLY A 637 33.10 9.53 -21.16
N LYS A 638 31.96 10.01 -21.67
CA LYS A 638 30.65 9.44 -21.38
C LYS A 638 30.34 8.17 -22.17
N ARG A 639 30.90 8.01 -23.36
CA ARG A 639 30.77 6.74 -24.12
C ARG A 639 31.45 5.58 -23.39
N THR A 640 32.61 5.82 -22.81
CA THR A 640 33.32 4.83 -21.97
C THR A 640 32.60 4.58 -20.64
N GLU A 641 31.92 5.58 -20.08
CA GLU A 641 31.05 5.39 -18.91
C GLU A 641 29.87 4.48 -19.25
N ALA A 642 29.17 4.72 -20.36
CA ALA A 642 28.06 3.89 -20.83
C ALA A 642 28.45 2.41 -20.98
N ASP A 643 29.61 2.13 -21.61
CA ASP A 643 30.13 0.76 -21.74
C ASP A 643 30.34 0.08 -20.37
N LYS A 644 30.90 0.79 -19.40
CA LYS A 644 31.10 0.26 -18.04
C LYS A 644 29.76 -0.03 -17.36
N ILE A 645 28.77 0.83 -17.53
CA ILE A 645 27.43 0.69 -16.94
C ILE A 645 26.75 -0.57 -17.50
N ILE A 646 26.74 -0.77 -18.82
CA ILE A 646 26.15 -1.96 -19.45
C ILE A 646 26.86 -3.24 -18.97
N LYS A 647 28.19 -3.27 -18.95
CA LYS A 647 28.94 -4.43 -18.41
C LYS A 647 28.64 -4.72 -16.94
N MET A 648 28.39 -3.69 -16.14
CA MET A 648 27.99 -3.85 -14.73
C MET A 648 26.55 -4.35 -14.59
N TRP A 649 25.66 -3.92 -15.48
CA TRP A 649 24.27 -4.34 -15.55
C TRP A 649 24.15 -5.81 -16.01
N MET A 650 24.87 -6.24 -17.04
CA MET A 650 24.92 -7.65 -17.47
C MET A 650 25.38 -8.58 -16.35
N LYS A 651 26.39 -8.18 -15.57
CA LYS A 651 26.86 -8.93 -14.38
C LYS A 651 25.80 -9.10 -13.30
N ARG A 652 24.69 -8.38 -13.37
CA ARG A 652 23.55 -8.44 -12.43
C ARG A 652 22.36 -9.21 -13.01
N GLY A 653 22.54 -9.89 -14.14
CA GLY A 653 21.48 -10.65 -14.81
C GLY A 653 20.73 -9.85 -15.87
N GLY A 654 21.32 -8.76 -16.37
CA GLY A 654 20.81 -8.10 -17.57
C GLY A 654 21.14 -8.91 -18.82
N ASP A 655 20.15 -9.10 -19.69
CA ASP A 655 20.26 -9.89 -20.92
C ASP A 655 19.49 -9.22 -22.08
N VAL A 656 19.47 -9.92 -23.23
CA VAL A 656 18.84 -9.45 -24.46
C VAL A 656 17.34 -9.22 -24.29
N ASP A 657 16.65 -10.12 -23.59
CA ASP A 657 15.20 -10.06 -23.37
C ASP A 657 14.84 -8.84 -22.53
N VAL A 658 15.65 -8.52 -21.50
CA VAL A 658 15.46 -7.32 -20.67
C VAL A 658 15.61 -6.04 -21.48
N VAL A 659 16.57 -5.96 -22.41
CA VAL A 659 16.77 -4.76 -23.26
C VAL A 659 15.65 -4.61 -24.27
N GLN A 660 15.23 -5.73 -24.89
CA GLN A 660 14.16 -5.72 -25.86
C GLN A 660 12.82 -5.35 -25.21
N GLY A 661 12.47 -6.01 -24.09
CA GLY A 661 11.27 -5.66 -23.31
C GLY A 661 11.28 -4.20 -22.86
N ALA A 662 12.42 -3.70 -22.37
CA ALA A 662 12.54 -2.30 -21.97
C ALA A 662 12.37 -1.32 -23.15
N TYR A 663 12.76 -1.70 -24.37
CA TYR A 663 12.55 -0.87 -25.56
C TYR A 663 11.10 -0.91 -26.05
N GLU A 664 10.44 -2.07 -25.98
CA GLU A 664 9.05 -2.25 -26.38
C GLU A 664 8.07 -1.60 -25.38
N GLU A 665 8.37 -1.66 -24.08
CA GLU A 665 7.56 -1.07 -23.01
C GLU A 665 7.81 0.42 -22.80
N ASN A 666 9.01 0.91 -23.11
CA ASN A 666 9.43 2.27 -22.77
C ASN A 666 10.02 3.01 -23.98
N ASP A 667 9.19 3.87 -24.57
CA ASP A 667 9.57 4.78 -25.67
C ASP A 667 10.63 5.83 -25.29
N CYS A 668 11.14 5.83 -24.05
CA CYS A 668 12.18 6.78 -23.63
C CYS A 668 13.57 6.44 -24.18
N PHE A 669 13.84 5.18 -24.53
CA PHE A 669 15.17 4.76 -24.98
C PHE A 669 15.44 5.12 -26.44
N PRO A 670 16.55 5.81 -26.74
CA PRO A 670 16.88 6.11 -28.12
C PRO A 670 17.14 4.82 -28.90
N LYS A 671 16.49 4.63 -30.06
CA LYS A 671 16.71 3.44 -30.89
C LYS A 671 18.20 3.17 -31.17
N GLN A 672 18.98 4.23 -31.41
CA GLN A 672 20.43 4.14 -31.64
C GLN A 672 21.21 3.61 -30.42
N PHE A 673 20.72 3.87 -29.20
CA PHE A 673 21.30 3.30 -27.99
C PHE A 673 20.98 1.82 -27.90
N VAL A 674 19.73 1.42 -28.14
CA VAL A 674 19.29 0.02 -28.12
C VAL A 674 20.06 -0.78 -29.17
N ASP A 675 20.08 -0.31 -30.42
CA ASP A 675 20.85 -0.91 -31.52
C ASP A 675 22.33 -1.09 -31.13
N TRP A 676 22.93 -0.08 -30.47
CA TRP A 676 24.31 -0.18 -30.00
C TRP A 676 24.49 -1.26 -28.93
N VAL A 677 23.56 -1.39 -27.98
CA VAL A 677 23.62 -2.42 -26.95
C VAL A 677 23.52 -3.81 -27.59
N MET A 678 22.54 -4.02 -28.48
CA MET A 678 22.33 -5.29 -29.16
C MET A 678 23.57 -5.71 -29.95
N VAL A 679 24.05 -4.84 -30.84
CA VAL A 679 25.20 -5.14 -31.71
C VAL A 679 26.51 -5.32 -30.92
N THR A 680 26.71 -4.58 -29.83
CA THR A 680 28.00 -4.60 -29.11
C THR A 680 28.11 -5.75 -28.11
N TYR A 681 26.99 -6.23 -27.56
CA TYR A 681 27.01 -7.14 -26.41
C TYR A 681 26.24 -8.45 -26.61
N PHE A 682 25.41 -8.55 -27.65
CA PHE A 682 24.50 -9.70 -27.85
C PHE A 682 24.48 -10.22 -29.30
N ASP A 683 25.26 -9.59 -30.20
CA ASP A 683 25.45 -10.11 -31.56
C ASP A 683 26.63 -11.08 -31.52
N ASP A 684 26.31 -12.38 -31.38
CA ASP A 684 27.28 -13.44 -31.59
C ASP A 684 27.48 -13.56 -33.11
N GLU A 685 28.52 -12.91 -33.65
CA GLU A 685 29.12 -13.46 -34.87
C GLU A 685 29.55 -14.87 -34.49
N GLU A 686 28.88 -15.89 -35.05
CA GLU A 686 29.45 -17.23 -35.17
C GLU A 686 30.83 -17.05 -35.80
N GLU A 687 31.88 -16.99 -34.97
CA GLU A 687 33.22 -17.35 -35.41
C GLU A 687 33.09 -18.82 -35.85
N ASP A 688 32.84 -19.02 -37.14
CA ASP A 688 33.16 -20.24 -37.85
C ASP A 688 34.63 -20.54 -37.50
N ASP A 689 34.82 -21.38 -36.47
CA ASP A 689 36.00 -22.19 -36.31
C ASP A 689 36.04 -23.09 -37.56
N ASP A 690 36.59 -22.53 -38.65
CA ASP A 690 37.13 -23.28 -39.77
C ASP A 690 38.24 -24.17 -39.18
N ASP A 691 37.80 -25.35 -38.75
CA ASP A 691 38.59 -26.50 -38.37
C ASP A 691 39.44 -26.87 -39.60
N ASP A 692 40.66 -26.33 -39.63
CA ASP A 692 41.73 -26.66 -40.58
C ASP A 692 41.88 -28.19 -40.63
N SER A 693 41.20 -28.79 -41.60
CA SER A 693 41.30 -30.19 -41.98
C SER A 693 41.78 -30.29 -43.43
N GLU A 694 43.08 -30.04 -43.62
CA GLU A 694 43.89 -30.64 -44.69
C GLU A 694 45.29 -31.06 -44.19
#